data_AF-A0A6N8YEJ5-F1
#
_entry.id   AF-A0A6N8YEJ5-F1
#
_cell.length_a   1.000
_cell.length_b   1.000
_cell.length_c   1.000
_cell.angle_alpha   90.00
_cell.angle_beta   90.00
_cell.angle_gamma   90.00
#
_symmetry.space_group_name_H-M   'P 1'
#
loop_
_entity.id
_entity.type
_entity.pdbx_description
1 polymer ?
#
loop_
_entity_poly.entity_id
_entity_poly.type
_entity_poly.pdbx_seq_one_letter_code
_entity_poly.pdbx_strand_id
1 'polypeptide(L)'
;MPGDKNHPEIVANGTSDLKTTAVDEQETQIQEPSPEHVKAPSDTIEIPAKTIDAFGGDTLRARVFYEKYALRNEKGEITEKTPEQMWRRVAREIASPEEKKELRKQWEENFYWLLSDFKFIPGGRILFGAGQNRRTTLLNCYYMPIKEDSIEGIFEWCKEAARTYSFGGGVGTDISILRPKGSPVNNSAIYSTGAVSFMDLLSTTTGTIGQAGRRGALMITIKVNHPDIMEFLDIKNDEARSKVQFANISVKVDDKFMEAVEKDTDYELSFSNEKTEIKRTVRARKIWDKLVQSAWSSAEPGLIFWDTVKRYSPTEYANMEVNGVNPCSEQALEDYGNCCLGNVNLSMFVKNAFEETAAIEWEELEKAFRYSVRFLDDILDYNIEKHPLGFQTKASSRSRRIGVGFTGLGDMLTKLNIKYDTSEGIKFTDELFEHVKNIVYEASSDLAKEKGTFPVFDLKTHIANPFVKSMRDNVMSKIKKQGLRNACILTVPPVGSGSVLAGTTSGVEPMFALSYLRRSESLSEEEFKVYHPLVSEYMEKFGLDDEADLPDTFVTSHEIKPEQRVRMQAAIQKHIDSCISSTVNLPKDISLEEVEKIYFLSWKLGCKGVTVYREGSREGVLITEEQAKDKTNSPPRDEGMSTTHSNLTPSPHPSQKEAVKPVTRPRVLEGFTEAIKTGYGNLYVTVNSYEGKPFEVFVQIGKSGFTTMADAEATGRLISLSLRSGVDVRDVVEQLEAIGGSSPVFSGGRVIMSVPDAIAKVLRSHFVAKEKASNEANPVAEANGSTQKVSTDLMFEQCPECGSRALAYESGCFTCKECGFSKCS
;
A
#
# COMPACT_ATOMS: atom_id res chain seq x y z
N MET A 1 -68.18 -17.95 16.44
CA MET A 1 -68.97 -18.26 15.22
C MET A 1 -69.27 -16.94 14.51
N PRO A 2 -69.25 -16.93 13.17
CA PRO A 2 -68.21 -16.32 12.32
C PRO A 2 -68.72 -15.04 11.60
N GLY A 3 -68.02 -14.27 10.77
CA GLY A 3 -66.83 -14.36 9.90
C GLY A 3 -66.40 -12.91 9.55
N ASP A 4 -65.29 -12.56 8.92
CA ASP A 4 -64.64 -13.14 7.75
C ASP A 4 -63.16 -12.66 7.71
N LYS A 5 -62.27 -13.46 7.10
CA LYS A 5 -60.80 -13.24 7.03
C LYS A 5 -60.36 -12.91 5.60
N ASN A 6 -59.28 -12.13 5.43
CA ASN A 6 -58.47 -12.16 4.22
C ASN A 6 -57.00 -11.80 4.49
N HIS A 7 -56.13 -12.81 4.35
CA HIS A 7 -54.69 -12.74 4.05
C HIS A 7 -54.40 -14.00 3.21
N PRO A 8 -53.71 -13.93 2.06
CA PRO A 8 -53.26 -15.13 1.37
C PRO A 8 -51.80 -15.46 1.66
N GLU A 9 -51.58 -16.73 2.01
CA GLU A 9 -50.31 -17.45 2.05
C GLU A 9 -49.87 -17.90 0.65
N ILE A 10 -48.58 -18.12 0.51
CA ILE A 10 -47.87 -18.69 -0.64
C ILE A 10 -47.52 -20.14 -0.29
N VAL A 11 -47.98 -21.15 -1.05
CA VAL A 11 -47.23 -22.40 -1.39
C VAL A 11 -47.84 -23.12 -2.62
N ALA A 12 -46.93 -23.51 -3.53
CA ALA A 12 -46.86 -24.53 -4.61
C ALA A 12 -48.03 -25.47 -5.00
N ASN A 13 -48.19 -25.61 -6.34
CA ASN A 13 -48.35 -26.82 -7.19
C ASN A 13 -48.70 -26.31 -8.62
N GLY A 14 -48.28 -26.80 -9.78
CA GLY A 14 -47.50 -27.94 -10.24
C GLY A 14 -47.84 -28.14 -11.74
N THR A 15 -46.83 -28.51 -12.55
CA THR A 15 -46.86 -29.22 -13.86
C THR A 15 -47.57 -28.63 -15.10
N SER A 16 -46.82 -28.35 -16.18
CA SER A 16 -46.79 -29.18 -17.40
C SER A 16 -45.97 -28.56 -18.56
N ASP A 17 -45.09 -29.37 -19.14
CA ASP A 17 -44.71 -29.48 -20.56
C ASP A 17 -44.15 -28.28 -21.35
N LEU A 18 -42.85 -28.34 -21.64
CA LEU A 18 -42.21 -27.61 -22.75
C LEU A 18 -41.66 -28.62 -23.78
N LYS A 19 -42.34 -28.70 -24.93
CA LYS A 19 -41.84 -29.30 -26.16
C LYS A 19 -41.08 -28.25 -26.98
N THR A 20 -39.90 -28.69 -27.42
CA THR A 20 -38.98 -28.08 -28.37
C THR A 20 -39.60 -27.79 -29.75
N THR A 21 -39.35 -26.60 -30.29
CA THR A 21 -39.47 -26.28 -31.72
C THR A 21 -38.08 -25.97 -32.28
N ALA A 22 -37.69 -26.73 -33.30
CA ALA A 22 -36.47 -26.57 -34.08
C ALA A 22 -36.57 -25.37 -35.03
N VAL A 23 -35.43 -24.70 -35.27
CA VAL A 23 -35.26 -23.71 -36.36
C VAL A 23 -33.96 -24.05 -37.09
N ASP A 24 -34.07 -24.03 -38.42
CA ASP A 24 -33.11 -24.45 -39.46
C ASP A 24 -31.68 -23.91 -39.32
N GLU A 25 -30.72 -24.80 -39.61
CA GLU A 25 -29.30 -24.50 -39.84
C GLU A 25 -29.10 -23.99 -41.28
N GLN A 26 -28.65 -22.73 -41.42
CA GLN A 26 -27.95 -22.26 -42.62
C GLN A 26 -26.51 -21.92 -42.24
N GLU A 27 -25.58 -22.73 -42.73
CA GLU A 27 -24.14 -22.52 -42.63
C GLU A 27 -23.73 -21.18 -43.25
N THR A 28 -23.32 -20.22 -42.41
CA THR A 28 -22.55 -19.05 -42.82
C THR A 28 -21.14 -19.21 -42.27
N GLN A 29 -20.17 -19.45 -43.16
CA GLN A 29 -18.75 -19.51 -42.82
C GLN A 29 -18.30 -18.15 -42.26
N ILE A 30 -18.10 -18.10 -40.94
CA ILE A 30 -17.40 -17.01 -40.26
C ILE A 30 -15.91 -17.35 -40.32
N GLN A 31 -15.15 -16.60 -41.13
CA GLN A 31 -13.69 -16.60 -41.05
C GLN A 31 -13.28 -16.04 -39.69
N GLU A 32 -12.66 -16.89 -38.84
CA GLU A 32 -12.00 -16.44 -37.62
C GLU A 32 -10.87 -15.46 -37.97
N PRO A 33 -10.81 -14.26 -37.39
CA PRO A 33 -9.65 -13.40 -37.52
C PRO A 33 -8.47 -14.06 -36.80
N SER A 34 -7.35 -14.16 -37.50
CA SER A 34 -6.08 -14.67 -36.96
C SER A 34 -5.68 -13.92 -35.68
N PRO A 35 -5.09 -14.60 -34.67
CA PRO A 35 -4.62 -13.95 -33.46
C PRO A 35 -3.41 -13.08 -33.80
N GLU A 36 -3.66 -11.79 -34.08
CA GLU A 36 -2.62 -10.77 -34.02
C GLU A 36 -2.02 -10.85 -32.62
N HIS A 37 -0.73 -11.22 -32.58
CA HIS A 37 0.05 -11.22 -31.38
C HIS A 37 0.07 -9.79 -30.85
N VAL A 38 -0.74 -9.50 -29.83
CA VAL A 38 -0.59 -8.31 -29.01
C VAL A 38 0.78 -8.45 -28.35
N LYS A 39 1.78 -7.82 -28.95
CA LYS A 39 3.10 -7.64 -28.33
C LYS A 39 2.85 -7.04 -26.95
N ALA A 40 3.42 -7.66 -25.92
CA ALA A 40 3.59 -7.00 -24.64
C ALA A 40 4.17 -5.60 -24.89
N PRO A 41 3.61 -4.53 -24.31
CA PRO A 41 4.17 -3.19 -24.44
C PRO A 41 5.64 -3.24 -24.01
N SER A 42 6.54 -2.66 -24.80
CA SER A 42 7.91 -2.43 -24.36
C SER A 42 7.90 -1.66 -23.04
N ASP A 43 8.69 -2.09 -22.06
CA ASP A 43 8.67 -1.62 -20.66
C ASP A 43 9.03 -0.14 -20.42
N THR A 44 9.18 0.67 -21.47
CA THR A 44 9.35 2.13 -21.37
C THR A 44 8.46 2.84 -22.38
N ILE A 45 7.46 3.57 -21.88
CA ILE A 45 6.63 4.47 -22.69
C ILE A 45 7.51 5.66 -23.12
N GLU A 46 7.75 5.81 -24.41
CA GLU A 46 8.44 6.98 -24.95
C GLU A 46 7.56 8.23 -24.79
N ILE A 47 8.11 9.26 -24.15
CA ILE A 47 7.39 10.52 -23.89
C ILE A 47 7.58 11.44 -25.10
N PRO A 48 6.49 11.92 -25.74
CA PRO A 48 6.60 12.81 -26.89
C PRO A 48 7.37 14.11 -26.55
N ALA A 49 8.21 14.60 -27.46
CA ALA A 49 8.94 15.86 -27.29
C ALA A 49 8.01 17.03 -26.92
N LYS A 50 6.87 17.14 -27.61
CA LYS A 50 5.83 18.15 -27.30
C LYS A 50 5.35 18.11 -25.84
N THR A 51 5.31 16.92 -25.23
CA THR A 51 4.94 16.75 -23.82
C THR A 51 6.04 17.29 -22.91
N ILE A 52 7.31 17.01 -23.22
CA ILE A 52 8.48 17.49 -22.48
C ILE A 52 8.57 19.02 -22.57
N ASP A 53 8.39 19.57 -23.77
CA ASP A 53 8.41 21.02 -24.03
C ASP A 53 7.32 21.75 -23.23
N ALA A 54 6.14 21.13 -23.06
CA ALA A 54 5.05 21.69 -22.26
C ALA A 54 5.39 21.81 -20.76
N PHE A 55 6.46 21.17 -20.30
CA PHE A 55 7.01 21.30 -18.95
C PHE A 55 8.39 21.97 -18.95
N GLY A 56 8.75 22.71 -20.00
CA GLY A 56 10.01 23.45 -20.07
C GLY A 56 11.26 22.57 -20.04
N GLY A 57 11.16 21.32 -20.53
CA GLY A 57 12.27 20.36 -20.48
C GLY A 57 12.27 19.46 -19.23
N ASP A 58 11.38 19.68 -18.25
CA ASP A 58 11.28 18.82 -17.08
C ASP A 58 10.63 17.47 -17.43
N THR A 59 11.49 16.49 -17.69
CA THR A 59 11.09 15.13 -18.09
C THR A 59 10.44 14.34 -16.94
N LEU A 60 10.68 14.68 -15.67
CA LEU A 60 10.00 14.02 -14.54
C LEU A 60 8.53 14.43 -14.50
N ARG A 61 8.26 15.73 -14.59
CA ARG A 61 6.89 16.27 -14.66
C ARG A 61 6.14 15.76 -15.88
N ALA A 62 6.81 15.79 -17.04
CA ALA A 62 6.26 15.26 -18.28
C ALA A 62 5.90 13.77 -18.17
N ARG A 63 6.76 12.97 -17.54
CA ARG A 63 6.50 11.53 -17.30
C ARG A 63 5.30 11.32 -16.39
N VAL A 64 5.23 12.03 -15.27
CA VAL A 64 4.11 11.93 -14.32
C VAL A 64 2.79 12.27 -15.01
N PHE A 65 2.75 13.36 -15.78
CA PHE A 65 1.58 13.69 -16.60
C PHE A 65 1.22 12.57 -17.57
N TYR A 66 2.18 12.19 -18.42
CA TYR A 66 1.93 11.33 -19.57
C TYR A 66 1.54 9.90 -19.16
N GLU A 67 2.24 9.33 -18.18
CA GLU A 67 2.00 7.95 -17.76
C GLU A 67 0.75 7.82 -16.87
N LYS A 68 0.51 8.80 -15.96
CA LYS A 68 -0.50 8.68 -14.90
C LYS A 68 -1.81 9.42 -15.14
N TYR A 69 -1.81 10.54 -15.87
CA TYR A 69 -2.95 11.47 -15.90
C TYR A 69 -3.50 11.80 -17.28
N ALA A 70 -2.67 11.68 -18.32
CA ALA A 70 -3.11 11.84 -19.69
C ALA A 70 -4.23 10.82 -20.02
N LEU A 71 -5.30 11.29 -20.67
CA LEU A 71 -6.46 10.48 -21.00
C LEU A 71 -6.04 9.31 -21.88
N ARG A 72 -6.65 8.15 -21.61
CA ARG A 72 -6.47 6.94 -22.42
C ARG A 72 -7.77 6.56 -23.09
N ASN A 73 -7.71 6.20 -24.37
CA ASN A 73 -8.84 5.63 -25.08
C ASN A 73 -9.15 4.18 -24.62
N GLU A 74 -10.14 3.56 -25.24
CA GLU A 74 -10.60 2.20 -24.92
C GLU A 74 -9.52 1.14 -25.14
N LYS A 75 -8.64 1.34 -26.13
CA LYS A 75 -7.46 0.50 -26.39
C LYS A 75 -6.32 0.70 -25.40
N GLY A 76 -6.41 1.71 -24.53
CA GLY A 76 -5.37 2.04 -23.53
C GLY A 76 -4.31 3.01 -24.03
N GLU A 77 -4.44 3.51 -25.25
CA GLU A 77 -3.52 4.46 -25.88
C GLU A 77 -3.74 5.86 -25.31
N ILE A 78 -2.66 6.58 -25.05
CA ILE A 78 -2.70 7.95 -24.52
C ILE A 78 -3.13 8.92 -25.65
N THR A 79 -4.14 9.75 -25.39
CA THR A 79 -4.71 10.70 -26.35
C THR A 79 -4.33 12.16 -26.08
N GLU A 80 -3.88 12.47 -24.87
CA GLU A 80 -3.47 13.81 -24.46
C GLU A 80 -1.94 13.94 -24.46
N LYS A 81 -1.44 15.00 -25.09
CA LYS A 81 -0.02 15.31 -25.24
C LYS A 81 0.42 16.51 -24.41
N THR A 82 -0.51 17.35 -23.95
CA THR A 82 -0.17 18.53 -23.13
C THR A 82 -1.08 18.64 -21.90
N PRO A 83 -0.59 19.23 -20.79
CA PRO A 83 -1.41 19.48 -19.61
C PRO A 83 -2.64 20.33 -19.91
N GLU A 84 -2.56 21.27 -20.87
CA GLU A 84 -3.70 22.08 -21.31
C GLU A 84 -4.88 21.23 -21.81
N GLN A 85 -4.62 20.15 -22.56
CA GLN A 85 -5.66 19.25 -23.04
C GLN A 85 -6.36 18.54 -21.86
N MET A 86 -5.58 18.10 -20.87
CA MET A 86 -6.11 17.55 -19.62
C MET A 86 -6.93 18.57 -18.85
N TRP A 87 -6.47 19.82 -18.70
CA TRP A 87 -7.22 20.87 -18.01
C TRP A 87 -8.56 21.15 -18.68
N ARG A 88 -8.57 21.27 -20.03
CA ARG A 88 -9.80 21.46 -20.80
C ARG A 88 -10.77 20.29 -20.65
N ARG A 89 -10.28 19.05 -20.71
CA ARG A 89 -11.09 17.85 -20.44
C ARG A 89 -11.69 17.94 -19.03
N VAL A 90 -10.85 18.05 -18.01
CA VAL A 90 -11.30 18.00 -16.62
C VAL A 90 -12.30 19.12 -16.34
N ALA A 91 -12.04 20.35 -16.80
CA ALA A 91 -12.97 21.46 -16.67
C ALA A 91 -14.34 21.19 -17.31
N ARG A 92 -14.37 20.71 -18.55
CA ARG A 92 -15.61 20.38 -19.27
C ARG A 92 -16.40 19.28 -18.57
N GLU A 93 -15.72 18.22 -18.15
CA GLU A 93 -16.35 17.06 -17.50
C GLU A 93 -16.92 17.45 -16.14
N ILE A 94 -16.19 18.23 -15.34
CA ILE A 94 -16.66 18.64 -14.00
C ILE A 94 -17.72 19.74 -14.07
N ALA A 95 -17.76 20.55 -15.13
CA ALA A 95 -18.87 21.48 -15.35
C ALA A 95 -20.15 20.82 -15.87
N SER A 96 -20.10 19.57 -16.35
CA SER A 96 -21.26 18.89 -16.95
C SER A 96 -22.48 18.68 -16.03
N PRO A 97 -22.33 18.49 -14.70
CA PRO A 97 -23.47 18.37 -13.78
C PRO A 97 -24.30 19.65 -13.62
N GLU A 98 -23.78 20.83 -14.01
CA GLU A 98 -24.55 22.07 -13.97
C GLU A 98 -25.83 21.95 -14.81
N GLU A 99 -26.96 22.45 -14.30
CA GLU A 99 -28.26 22.20 -14.94
C GLU A 99 -28.41 22.92 -16.30
N LYS A 100 -27.97 24.18 -16.35
CA LYS A 100 -28.17 25.06 -17.51
C LYS A 100 -26.94 25.06 -18.41
N LYS A 101 -27.14 25.03 -19.73
CA LYS A 101 -26.06 25.09 -20.73
C LYS A 101 -25.13 26.31 -20.54
N GLU A 102 -25.69 27.47 -20.22
CA GLU A 102 -24.89 28.67 -19.97
C GLU A 102 -24.04 28.56 -18.69
N LEU A 103 -24.56 27.91 -17.65
CA LEU A 103 -23.80 27.63 -16.43
C LEU A 103 -22.68 26.61 -16.70
N ARG A 104 -22.95 25.56 -17.48
CA ARG A 104 -21.92 24.61 -17.91
C ARG A 104 -20.76 25.32 -18.61
N LYS A 105 -21.07 26.19 -19.58
CA LYS A 105 -20.04 26.95 -20.31
C LYS A 105 -19.28 27.92 -19.40
N GLN A 106 -19.99 28.65 -18.54
CA GLN A 106 -19.38 29.57 -17.58
C GLN A 106 -18.42 28.84 -16.64
N TRP A 107 -18.87 27.73 -16.04
CA TRP A 107 -18.07 26.98 -15.10
C TRP A 107 -16.96 26.17 -15.76
N GLU A 108 -17.13 25.72 -17.01
CA GLU A 108 -16.04 25.16 -17.81
C GLU A 108 -14.88 26.16 -17.95
N GLU A 109 -15.15 27.43 -18.30
CA GLU A 109 -14.08 28.44 -18.39
C GLU A 109 -13.50 28.80 -17.02
N ASN A 110 -14.32 28.91 -15.98
CA ASN A 110 -13.84 29.18 -14.62
C ASN A 110 -12.96 28.04 -14.07
N PHE A 111 -13.36 26.79 -14.32
CA PHE A 111 -12.60 25.61 -13.92
C PHE A 111 -11.34 25.45 -14.77
N TYR A 112 -11.39 25.79 -16.06
CA TYR A 112 -10.19 25.85 -16.87
C TYR A 112 -9.19 26.87 -16.29
N TRP A 113 -9.63 28.09 -15.99
CA TRP A 113 -8.78 29.09 -15.31
C TRP A 113 -8.20 28.56 -13.99
N LEU A 114 -9.02 27.89 -13.18
CA LEU A 114 -8.61 27.31 -11.90
C LEU A 114 -7.54 26.23 -12.06
N LEU A 115 -7.61 25.43 -13.13
CA LEU A 115 -6.67 24.33 -13.40
C LEU A 115 -5.40 24.79 -14.13
N SER A 116 -5.49 25.84 -14.94
CA SER A 116 -4.38 26.36 -15.74
C SER A 116 -3.19 26.72 -14.87
N ASP A 117 -2.00 26.37 -15.36
CA ASP A 117 -0.70 26.58 -14.71
C ASP A 117 -0.60 25.93 -13.33
N PHE A 118 -1.43 24.91 -13.08
CA PHE A 118 -1.52 24.22 -11.79
C PHE A 118 -1.87 25.15 -10.62
N LYS A 119 -2.67 26.20 -10.85
CA LYS A 119 -3.27 27.03 -9.77
C LYS A 119 -4.07 26.17 -8.78
N PHE A 120 -4.66 25.09 -9.27
CA PHE A 120 -5.31 24.05 -8.48
C PHE A 120 -4.93 22.66 -9.02
N ILE A 121 -4.62 21.75 -8.11
CA ILE A 121 -4.30 20.36 -8.42
C ILE A 121 -5.40 19.47 -7.82
N PRO A 122 -6.36 18.99 -8.64
CA PRO A 122 -7.33 18.01 -8.22
C PRO A 122 -6.64 16.72 -7.73
N GLY A 123 -7.30 16.00 -6.84
CA GLY A 123 -6.89 14.67 -6.42
C GLY A 123 -6.65 13.76 -7.63
N GLY A 124 -5.61 12.94 -7.58
CA GLY A 124 -5.18 12.17 -8.75
C GLY A 124 -6.22 11.22 -9.36
N ARG A 125 -7.32 10.90 -8.66
CA ARG A 125 -8.46 10.16 -9.24
C ARG A 125 -9.38 11.03 -10.08
N ILE A 126 -9.50 12.33 -9.77
CA ILE A 126 -10.20 13.30 -10.62
C ILE A 126 -9.45 13.46 -11.94
N LEU A 127 -8.13 13.71 -11.88
CA LEU A 127 -7.30 13.86 -13.09
C LEU A 127 -7.35 12.62 -14.00
N PHE A 128 -7.32 11.43 -13.39
CA PHE A 128 -7.39 10.16 -14.12
C PHE A 128 -8.80 9.84 -14.65
N GLY A 129 -9.84 10.07 -13.85
CA GLY A 129 -11.19 9.53 -14.08
C GLY A 129 -12.16 10.45 -14.81
N ALA A 130 -11.94 11.77 -14.80
CA ALA A 130 -12.81 12.71 -15.51
C ALA A 130 -12.72 12.48 -17.04
N GLY A 131 -13.84 12.22 -17.70
CA GLY A 131 -13.89 11.94 -19.15
C GLY A 131 -13.39 10.54 -19.55
N GLN A 132 -13.11 9.66 -18.58
CA GLN A 132 -12.73 8.28 -18.84
C GLN A 132 -13.99 7.41 -19.04
N ASN A 133 -14.01 6.62 -20.13
CA ASN A 133 -15.08 5.66 -20.42
C ASN A 133 -15.03 4.44 -19.48
N ARG A 134 -13.87 4.17 -18.87
CA ARG A 134 -13.73 3.12 -17.84
C ARG A 134 -14.45 3.52 -16.56
N ARG A 135 -15.07 2.52 -15.93
CA ARG A 135 -15.76 2.68 -14.65
C ARG A 135 -14.73 2.84 -13.51
N THR A 136 -14.43 4.09 -13.18
CA THR A 136 -13.53 4.46 -12.08
C THR A 136 -14.15 5.57 -11.26
N THR A 137 -13.84 5.60 -9.97
CA THR A 137 -14.29 6.69 -9.11
C THR A 137 -13.31 7.85 -9.16
N LEU A 138 -13.83 9.08 -9.01
CA LEU A 138 -13.04 10.29 -8.89
C LEU A 138 -12.61 10.58 -7.44
N LEU A 139 -13.08 9.80 -6.47
CA LEU A 139 -12.77 10.03 -5.06
C LEU A 139 -11.58 9.20 -4.61
N ASN A 140 -10.72 9.82 -3.82
CA ASN A 140 -9.49 9.19 -3.33
C ASN A 140 -9.71 8.45 -2.01
N CYS A 141 -10.58 8.98 -1.15
CA CYS A 141 -10.57 8.66 0.27
C CYS A 141 -11.91 8.07 0.70
N TYR A 142 -11.85 6.89 1.31
CA TYR A 142 -12.99 6.15 1.84
C TYR A 142 -12.70 5.64 3.25
N TYR A 143 -13.74 5.53 4.07
CA TYR A 143 -13.71 4.75 5.30
C TYR A 143 -14.78 3.66 5.23
N MET A 144 -14.41 2.46 5.67
CA MET A 144 -15.28 1.29 5.63
C MET A 144 -15.19 0.54 6.96
N PRO A 145 -16.29 0.46 7.72
CA PRO A 145 -16.32 -0.25 8.98
C PRO A 145 -16.35 -1.76 8.74
N ILE A 146 -15.76 -2.52 9.66
CA ILE A 146 -16.16 -3.91 9.84
C ILE A 146 -17.50 -3.87 10.59
N LYS A 147 -18.57 -4.33 9.96
CA LYS A 147 -19.94 -4.16 10.48
C LYS A 147 -20.20 -4.97 11.75
N GLU A 148 -19.58 -6.14 11.85
CA GLU A 148 -19.87 -7.13 12.88
C GLU A 148 -18.60 -7.89 13.27
N ASP A 149 -18.51 -8.27 14.54
CA ASP A 149 -17.46 -9.13 15.10
C ASP A 149 -17.72 -10.61 14.76
N SER A 150 -17.60 -10.94 13.47
CA SER A 150 -17.83 -12.26 12.87
C SER A 150 -16.89 -12.50 11.68
N ILE A 151 -16.73 -13.76 11.28
CA ILE A 151 -15.95 -14.11 10.08
C ILE A 151 -16.62 -13.52 8.84
N GLU A 152 -17.94 -13.60 8.77
CA GLU A 152 -18.76 -13.02 7.71
C GLU A 152 -18.55 -11.50 7.61
N GLY A 153 -18.52 -10.79 8.74
CA GLY A 153 -18.26 -9.35 8.78
C GLY A 153 -16.88 -8.97 8.26
N ILE A 154 -15.85 -9.75 8.62
CA ILE A 154 -14.46 -9.56 8.14
C ILE A 154 -14.36 -9.80 6.63
N PHE A 155 -14.92 -10.90 6.13
CA PHE A 155 -14.82 -11.23 4.71
C PHE A 155 -15.74 -10.37 3.83
N GLU A 156 -16.89 -9.90 4.35
CA GLU A 156 -17.70 -8.91 3.65
C GLU A 156 -16.95 -7.58 3.53
N TRP A 157 -16.20 -7.16 4.57
CA TRP A 157 -15.29 -6.02 4.45
C TRP A 157 -14.26 -6.25 3.34
N CYS A 158 -13.62 -7.42 3.27
CA CYS A 158 -12.63 -7.72 2.23
C CYS A 158 -13.24 -7.62 0.82
N LYS A 159 -14.45 -8.15 0.63
CA LYS A 159 -15.19 -8.07 -0.64
C LYS A 159 -15.52 -6.63 -1.02
N GLU A 160 -16.07 -5.86 -0.09
CA GLU A 160 -16.42 -4.45 -0.31
C GLU A 160 -15.16 -3.61 -0.58
N ALA A 161 -14.06 -3.86 0.14
CA ALA A 161 -12.79 -3.15 0.00
C ALA A 161 -12.15 -3.47 -1.35
N ALA A 162 -12.12 -4.75 -1.77
CA ALA A 162 -11.65 -5.16 -3.09
C ALA A 162 -12.41 -4.44 -4.22
N ARG A 163 -13.72 -4.26 -4.08
CA ARG A 163 -14.53 -3.50 -5.04
C ARG A 163 -14.17 -2.02 -5.06
N THR A 164 -13.90 -1.43 -3.90
CA THR A 164 -13.47 -0.04 -3.79
C THR A 164 -12.08 0.17 -4.41
N TYR A 165 -11.14 -0.75 -4.14
CA TYR A 165 -9.82 -0.76 -4.75
C TYR A 165 -9.88 -0.91 -6.26
N SER A 166 -10.75 -1.77 -6.81
CA SER A 166 -10.84 -1.95 -8.26
C SER A 166 -11.30 -0.69 -9.01
N PHE A 167 -11.84 0.31 -8.31
CA PHE A 167 -12.25 1.60 -8.84
C PHE A 167 -11.22 2.71 -8.61
N GLY A 168 -10.18 2.45 -7.80
CA GLY A 168 -9.11 3.39 -7.50
C GLY A 168 -9.20 4.07 -6.12
N GLY A 169 -10.18 3.74 -5.28
CA GLY A 169 -10.33 4.34 -3.95
C GLY A 169 -9.33 3.76 -2.94
N GLY A 170 -8.85 4.58 -2.01
CA GLY A 170 -8.10 4.16 -0.83
C GLY A 170 -9.02 4.01 0.38
N VAL A 171 -8.83 2.98 1.19
CA VAL A 171 -9.77 2.57 2.24
C VAL A 171 -9.13 2.70 3.62
N GLY A 172 -9.84 3.29 4.56
CA GLY A 172 -9.56 3.17 5.98
C GLY A 172 -10.50 2.21 6.68
N THR A 173 -10.04 1.57 7.75
CA THR A 173 -10.87 0.73 8.63
C THR A 173 -10.40 0.80 10.08
N ASP A 174 -11.27 0.35 10.99
CA ASP A 174 -11.00 0.22 12.41
C ASP A 174 -11.31 -1.21 12.86
N ILE A 175 -10.35 -1.85 13.51
CA ILE A 175 -10.47 -3.24 13.96
C ILE A 175 -10.89 -3.38 15.42
N SER A 176 -11.19 -2.28 16.12
CA SER A 176 -11.52 -2.28 17.55
C SER A 176 -12.86 -2.94 17.86
N ILE A 177 -13.69 -3.21 16.85
CA ILE A 177 -14.91 -4.00 16.99
C ILE A 177 -14.61 -5.50 17.15
N LEU A 178 -13.46 -5.97 16.65
CA LEU A 178 -13.10 -7.38 16.66
C LEU A 178 -12.66 -7.81 18.05
N ARG A 179 -13.18 -8.96 18.51
CA ARG A 179 -12.88 -9.43 19.87
C ARG A 179 -11.39 -9.73 20.08
N PRO A 180 -10.86 -9.47 21.28
CA PRO A 180 -9.48 -9.75 21.63
C PRO A 180 -9.07 -11.21 21.49
N LYS A 181 -7.77 -11.44 21.39
CA LYS A 181 -7.18 -12.78 21.39
C LYS A 181 -7.56 -13.57 22.64
N GLY A 182 -7.90 -14.84 22.46
CA GLY A 182 -8.35 -15.71 23.56
C GLY A 182 -9.81 -15.54 23.96
N SER A 183 -10.56 -14.61 23.34
CA SER A 183 -12.01 -14.50 23.58
C SER A 183 -12.75 -15.74 23.05
N PRO A 184 -13.81 -16.23 23.73
CA PRO A 184 -14.54 -17.41 23.29
C PRO A 184 -15.22 -17.20 21.92
N VAL A 185 -15.24 -18.25 21.10
CA VAL A 185 -15.97 -18.33 19.84
C VAL A 185 -16.71 -19.68 19.75
N ASN A 186 -17.82 -19.70 19.00
CA ASN A 186 -18.63 -20.91 18.82
C ASN A 186 -18.36 -21.57 17.47
N ASN A 187 -17.10 -21.95 17.23
CA ASN A 187 -16.65 -22.67 16.03
C ASN A 187 -15.51 -23.63 16.40
N SER A 188 -14.90 -24.29 15.41
CA SER A 188 -13.81 -25.25 15.62
C SER A 188 -12.57 -24.67 16.30
N ALA A 189 -12.39 -23.35 16.30
CA ALA A 189 -11.24 -22.70 16.93
C ALA A 189 -11.38 -22.57 18.46
N ILE A 190 -12.61 -22.61 19.00
CA ILE A 190 -12.97 -22.44 20.43
C ILE A 190 -12.64 -21.04 20.99
N TYR A 191 -11.49 -20.46 20.64
CA TYR A 191 -11.04 -19.13 21.01
C TYR A 191 -10.62 -18.32 19.78
N SER A 192 -10.84 -17.00 19.84
CA SER A 192 -10.44 -16.03 18.80
C SER A 192 -8.93 -15.90 18.73
N THR A 193 -8.40 -15.76 17.51
CA THR A 193 -7.01 -15.40 17.23
C THR A 193 -6.70 -13.92 17.50
N GLY A 194 -7.74 -13.11 17.77
CA GLY A 194 -7.63 -11.69 18.11
C GLY A 194 -7.75 -10.75 16.92
N ALA A 195 -8.01 -9.47 17.19
CA ALA A 195 -8.25 -8.44 16.17
C ALA A 195 -7.06 -8.27 15.23
N VAL A 196 -5.84 -8.32 15.79
CA VAL A 196 -4.59 -8.08 15.06
C VAL A 196 -4.28 -9.19 14.05
N SER A 197 -4.72 -10.43 14.33
CA SER A 197 -4.46 -11.57 13.45
C SER A 197 -5.06 -11.44 12.04
N PHE A 198 -6.13 -10.64 11.90
CA PHE A 198 -6.78 -10.40 10.61
C PHE A 198 -6.11 -9.29 9.79
N MET A 199 -5.18 -8.52 10.35
CA MET A 199 -4.57 -7.38 9.65
C MET A 199 -3.81 -7.81 8.38
N ASP A 200 -3.15 -8.97 8.41
CA ASP A 200 -2.47 -9.53 7.23
C ASP A 200 -3.45 -9.89 6.12
N LEU A 201 -4.64 -10.40 6.46
CA LEU A 201 -5.71 -10.65 5.49
C LEU A 201 -6.14 -9.32 4.82
N LEU A 202 -6.45 -8.30 5.63
CA LEU A 202 -6.91 -7.00 5.11
C LEU A 202 -5.83 -6.34 4.24
N SER A 203 -4.57 -6.41 4.67
CA SER A 203 -3.41 -5.92 3.92
C SER A 203 -3.23 -6.69 2.62
N THR A 204 -3.28 -8.02 2.64
CA THR A 204 -3.10 -8.85 1.44
C THR A 204 -4.21 -8.61 0.43
N THR A 205 -5.46 -8.48 0.87
CA THR A 205 -6.57 -8.07 -0.01
C THR A 205 -6.26 -6.74 -0.72
N THR A 206 -5.66 -5.79 -0.02
CA THR A 206 -5.27 -4.49 -0.57
C THR A 206 -4.15 -4.60 -1.62
N GLY A 207 -3.12 -5.40 -1.34
CA GLY A 207 -1.98 -5.59 -2.26
C GLY A 207 -2.31 -6.41 -3.51
N THR A 208 -3.36 -7.24 -3.46
CA THR A 208 -3.74 -8.14 -4.57
C THR A 208 -4.47 -7.41 -5.71
N ILE A 209 -5.17 -6.31 -5.42
CA ILE A 209 -5.98 -5.61 -6.42
C ILE A 209 -5.17 -4.50 -7.10
N GLY A 210 -4.83 -4.70 -8.38
CA GLY A 210 -4.08 -3.73 -9.19
C GLY A 210 -4.91 -2.52 -9.64
N GLN A 211 -4.29 -1.34 -9.67
CA GLN A 211 -4.91 -0.09 -10.14
C GLN A 211 -4.01 0.63 -11.16
N ALA A 212 -3.92 0.15 -12.42
CA ALA A 212 -3.24 0.83 -13.55
C ALA A 212 -2.02 1.71 -13.16
N GLY A 213 -0.95 1.08 -12.64
CA GLY A 213 0.26 1.78 -12.17
C GLY A 213 0.24 2.27 -10.72
N ARG A 214 -0.80 1.91 -9.94
CA ARG A 214 -0.95 2.19 -8.51
C ARG A 214 -1.36 0.90 -7.76
N ARG A 215 -0.96 0.80 -6.49
CA ARG A 215 -1.41 -0.24 -5.56
C ARG A 215 -2.57 0.30 -4.71
N GLY A 216 -3.44 -0.59 -4.23
CA GLY A 216 -4.41 -0.24 -3.19
C GLY A 216 -3.72 0.37 -1.97
N ALA A 217 -4.42 1.24 -1.25
CA ALA A 217 -3.92 1.86 -0.03
C ALA A 217 -4.91 1.62 1.10
N LEU A 218 -4.42 1.10 2.23
CA LEU A 218 -5.21 0.80 3.42
C LEU A 218 -4.69 1.58 4.63
N MET A 219 -5.59 2.05 5.49
CA MET A 219 -5.28 2.40 6.89
C MET A 219 -6.03 1.44 7.81
N ILE A 220 -5.33 0.88 8.79
CA ILE A 220 -5.91 0.10 9.88
C ILE A 220 -5.71 0.86 11.19
N THR A 221 -6.82 1.13 11.87
CA THR A 221 -6.81 1.79 13.18
C THR A 221 -7.29 0.89 14.30
N ILE A 222 -6.80 1.15 15.51
CA ILE A 222 -7.29 0.53 16.74
C ILE A 222 -7.39 1.59 17.85
N LYS A 223 -8.37 1.46 18.74
CA LYS A 223 -8.47 2.28 19.96
C LYS A 223 -7.37 1.86 20.96
N VAL A 224 -6.78 2.83 21.64
CA VAL A 224 -5.72 2.59 22.62
C VAL A 224 -6.17 1.74 23.82
N ASN A 225 -7.46 1.76 24.16
CA ASN A 225 -8.02 0.91 25.21
C ASN A 225 -8.35 -0.52 24.75
N HIS A 226 -8.10 -0.90 23.50
CA HIS A 226 -8.37 -2.27 23.07
C HIS A 226 -7.41 -3.27 23.72
N PRO A 227 -7.87 -4.43 24.25
CA PRO A 227 -6.98 -5.39 24.93
C PRO A 227 -5.84 -5.96 24.07
N ASP A 228 -6.00 -5.99 22.73
CA ASP A 228 -4.93 -6.40 21.79
C ASP A 228 -3.94 -5.27 21.43
N ILE A 229 -4.01 -4.09 22.08
CA ILE A 229 -3.18 -2.92 21.72
C ILE A 229 -1.68 -3.25 21.68
N MET A 230 -1.17 -4.05 22.61
CA MET A 230 0.26 -4.40 22.64
C MET A 230 0.67 -5.23 21.42
N GLU A 231 -0.17 -6.14 20.94
CA GLU A 231 0.08 -6.95 19.73
C GLU A 231 0.00 -6.07 18.47
N PHE A 232 -0.91 -5.09 18.46
CA PHE A 232 -1.02 -4.11 17.37
C PHE A 232 0.24 -3.24 17.26
N LEU A 233 0.78 -2.76 18.38
CA LEU A 233 2.02 -1.97 18.40
C LEU A 233 3.23 -2.74 17.88
N ASP A 234 3.19 -4.07 17.92
CA ASP A 234 4.30 -4.94 17.53
C ASP A 234 4.23 -5.53 16.13
N ILE A 235 3.07 -5.47 15.49
CA ILE A 235 2.79 -6.25 14.28
C ILE A 235 3.74 -5.95 13.10
N LYS A 236 4.34 -4.76 13.08
CA LYS A 236 5.27 -4.29 12.03
C LYS A 236 6.73 -4.13 12.47
N ASN A 237 7.06 -4.61 13.67
CA ASN A 237 8.43 -4.62 14.17
C ASN A 237 9.19 -5.91 13.81
N ASP A 238 8.65 -6.76 12.94
CA ASP A 238 9.39 -7.92 12.48
C ASP A 238 10.55 -7.49 11.57
N GLU A 239 11.77 -7.98 11.82
CA GLU A 239 12.99 -7.62 11.06
C GLU A 239 12.81 -7.79 9.55
N ALA A 240 12.00 -8.79 9.22
CA ALA A 240 11.64 -9.26 7.91
C ALA A 240 10.71 -8.28 7.17
N ARG A 241 9.93 -7.46 7.89
CA ARG A 241 8.86 -6.59 7.38
C ARG A 241 7.89 -7.32 6.47
N SER A 242 7.56 -8.54 6.86
CA SER A 242 6.75 -9.49 6.10
C SER A 242 5.26 -9.22 6.25
N LYS A 243 4.88 -8.56 7.35
CA LYS A 243 3.49 -8.43 7.80
C LYS A 243 2.92 -7.07 7.47
N VAL A 244 1.64 -7.05 7.13
CA VAL A 244 0.82 -5.85 6.94
C VAL A 244 1.48 -4.86 5.94
N GLN A 245 2.07 -5.40 4.87
CA GLN A 245 2.91 -4.65 3.91
C GLN A 245 2.17 -3.54 3.15
N PHE A 246 0.84 -3.64 3.02
CA PHE A 246 0.03 -2.76 2.17
C PHE A 246 -0.94 -1.87 2.96
N ALA A 247 -0.74 -1.74 4.27
CA ALA A 247 -1.57 -0.89 5.11
C ALA A 247 -0.74 0.02 6.00
N ASN A 248 -1.10 1.28 6.11
CA ASN A 248 -0.66 2.11 7.21
C ASN A 248 -1.37 1.69 8.50
N ILE A 249 -0.73 1.88 9.66
CA ILE A 249 -1.34 1.60 10.96
C ILE A 249 -1.28 2.82 11.87
N SER A 250 -2.36 3.06 12.64
CA SER A 250 -2.40 4.18 13.59
C SER A 250 -3.24 3.85 14.82
N VAL A 251 -2.86 4.41 15.97
CA VAL A 251 -3.60 4.26 17.22
C VAL A 251 -4.48 5.48 17.44
N LYS A 252 -5.77 5.23 17.72
CA LYS A 252 -6.71 6.25 18.20
C LYS A 252 -6.55 6.38 19.71
N VAL A 253 -5.91 7.46 20.14
CA VAL A 253 -5.71 7.79 21.55
C VAL A 253 -6.77 8.76 22.03
N ASP A 254 -7.26 8.55 23.25
CA ASP A 254 -8.16 9.48 23.94
C ASP A 254 -7.39 10.40 24.90
N ASP A 255 -8.00 11.51 25.32
CA ASP A 255 -7.37 12.47 26.22
C ASP A 255 -7.06 11.82 27.59
N LYS A 256 -7.92 10.89 28.02
CA LYS A 256 -7.75 10.14 29.27
C LYS A 256 -6.45 9.33 29.27
N PHE A 257 -6.09 8.69 28.17
CA PHE A 257 -4.85 7.96 28.00
C PHE A 257 -3.66 8.91 28.05
N MET A 258 -3.71 10.01 27.30
CA MET A 258 -2.62 11.00 27.28
C MET A 258 -2.36 11.60 28.67
N GLU A 259 -3.43 11.94 29.41
CA GLU A 259 -3.32 12.39 30.80
C GLU A 259 -2.76 11.31 31.73
N ALA A 260 -3.16 10.05 31.55
CA ALA A 260 -2.65 8.94 32.35
C ALA A 260 -1.17 8.66 32.07
N VAL A 261 -0.71 8.88 30.84
CA VAL A 261 0.70 8.80 30.46
C VAL A 261 1.50 9.95 31.08
N GLU A 262 0.97 11.18 31.06
CA GLU A 262 1.63 12.37 31.64
C GLU A 262 1.75 12.28 33.17
N LYS A 263 0.68 11.85 33.84
CA LYS A 263 0.63 11.73 35.30
C LYS A 263 1.27 10.43 35.80
N ASP A 264 1.69 9.58 34.88
CA ASP A 264 2.11 8.21 35.15
C ASP A 264 1.08 7.52 36.07
N THR A 265 -0.08 7.18 35.51
CA THR A 265 -1.16 6.48 36.20
C THR A 265 -1.59 5.24 35.43
N ASP A 266 -2.46 4.44 36.04
CA ASP A 266 -3.04 3.28 35.37
C ASP A 266 -4.11 3.69 34.35
N TYR A 267 -4.32 2.82 33.37
CA TYR A 267 -5.31 2.96 32.31
C TYR A 267 -6.03 1.63 32.08
N GLU A 268 -7.34 1.69 31.84
CA GLU A 268 -8.17 0.50 31.63
C GLU A 268 -8.23 0.15 30.15
N LEU A 269 -7.79 -1.06 29.82
CA LEU A 269 -8.11 -1.73 28.57
C LEU A 269 -9.46 -2.41 28.71
N SER A 270 -10.34 -2.24 27.73
CA SER A 270 -11.70 -2.76 27.78
C SER A 270 -12.19 -3.21 26.41
N PHE A 271 -12.92 -4.31 26.40
CA PHE A 271 -13.72 -4.75 25.26
C PHE A 271 -15.04 -5.33 25.76
N SER A 272 -16.15 -4.99 25.11
CA SER A 272 -17.46 -5.57 25.45
C SER A 272 -18.31 -5.73 24.20
N ASN A 273 -18.91 -6.90 24.04
CA ASN A 273 -19.99 -7.19 23.11
C ASN A 273 -20.98 -8.17 23.75
N GLU A 274 -21.95 -8.68 22.99
CA GLU A 274 -22.97 -9.62 23.50
C GLU A 274 -22.41 -10.95 24.05
N LYS A 275 -21.18 -11.32 23.70
CA LYS A 275 -20.57 -12.63 23.98
C LYS A 275 -19.37 -12.56 24.94
N THR A 276 -18.76 -11.39 25.12
CA THR A 276 -17.48 -11.24 25.80
C THR A 276 -17.40 -9.86 26.44
N GLU A 277 -17.03 -9.82 27.71
CA GLU A 277 -16.64 -8.61 28.43
C GLU A 277 -15.24 -8.83 29.01
N ILE A 278 -14.30 -7.95 28.67
CA ILE A 278 -12.92 -7.96 29.14
C ILE A 278 -12.60 -6.58 29.67
N LYS A 279 -12.06 -6.52 30.89
CA LYS A 279 -11.45 -5.32 31.47
C LYS A 279 -10.11 -5.68 32.07
N ARG A 280 -9.08 -4.89 31.78
CA ARG A 280 -7.72 -5.08 32.28
C ARG A 280 -7.09 -3.73 32.55
N THR A 281 -6.66 -3.52 33.78
CA THR A 281 -5.87 -2.34 34.15
C THR A 281 -4.40 -2.57 33.83
N VAL A 282 -3.75 -1.60 33.19
CA VAL A 282 -2.32 -1.59 32.91
C VAL A 282 -1.75 -0.20 33.16
N ARG A 283 -0.45 -0.13 33.45
CA ARG A 283 0.24 1.16 33.51
C ARG A 283 0.17 1.85 32.14
N ALA A 284 -0.39 3.06 32.05
CA ALA A 284 -0.52 3.77 30.76
C ALA A 284 0.83 3.92 30.06
N ARG A 285 1.86 4.21 30.86
CA ARG A 285 3.25 4.36 30.45
C ARG A 285 3.83 3.14 29.73
N LYS A 286 3.40 1.92 30.11
CA LYS A 286 3.84 0.70 29.42
C LYS A 286 3.36 0.64 27.96
N ILE A 287 2.13 1.08 27.70
CA ILE A 287 1.59 1.15 26.32
C ILE A 287 2.32 2.26 25.56
N TRP A 288 2.50 3.41 26.20
CA TRP A 288 3.14 4.57 25.60
C TRP A 288 4.59 4.31 25.18
N ASP A 289 5.41 3.80 26.08
CA ASP A 289 6.83 3.52 25.80
C ASP A 289 6.95 2.52 24.65
N LYS A 290 6.04 1.54 24.59
CA LYS A 290 5.97 0.61 23.47
C LYS A 290 5.60 1.29 22.15
N LEU A 291 4.61 2.19 22.18
CA LEU A 291 4.15 2.93 21.01
C LEU A 291 5.28 3.80 20.45
N VAL A 292 5.94 4.57 21.31
CA VAL A 292 7.09 5.43 20.94
C VAL A 292 8.23 4.58 20.38
N GLN A 293 8.57 3.46 21.03
CA GLN A 293 9.60 2.54 20.54
C GLN A 293 9.26 1.99 19.14
N SER A 294 8.03 1.54 18.91
CA SER A 294 7.61 1.01 17.61
C SER A 294 7.68 2.07 16.52
N ALA A 295 7.16 3.28 16.78
CA ALA A 295 7.20 4.37 15.82
C ALA A 295 8.62 4.84 15.53
N TRP A 296 9.48 4.92 16.53
CA TRP A 296 10.90 5.23 16.33
C TRP A 296 11.63 4.15 15.51
N SER A 297 11.28 2.87 15.72
CA SER A 297 11.93 1.74 15.05
C SER A 297 11.45 1.56 13.62
N SER A 298 10.17 1.83 13.35
CA SER A 298 9.51 1.42 12.11
C SER A 298 8.68 2.53 11.43
N ALA A 299 8.71 3.78 11.91
CA ALA A 299 7.83 4.89 11.49
C ALA A 299 6.32 4.66 11.71
N GLU A 300 5.94 3.55 12.37
CA GLU A 300 4.56 3.20 12.66
C GLU A 300 4.41 2.55 14.05
N PRO A 301 3.24 2.67 14.70
CA PRO A 301 2.03 3.33 14.23
C PRO A 301 2.08 4.85 14.32
N GLY A 302 1.27 5.52 13.50
CA GLY A 302 0.93 6.93 13.70
C GLY A 302 -0.02 7.13 14.91
N LEU A 303 -0.15 8.38 15.36
CA LEU A 303 -1.08 8.76 16.43
C LEU A 303 -2.24 9.58 15.88
N ILE A 304 -3.46 9.27 16.33
CA ILE A 304 -4.67 10.03 16.06
C ILE A 304 -5.29 10.42 17.40
N PHE A 305 -5.31 11.71 17.71
CA PHE A 305 -5.92 12.25 18.93
C PHE A 305 -7.43 12.29 18.77
N TRP A 306 -8.08 11.15 19.03
CA TRP A 306 -9.44 10.87 18.59
C TRP A 306 -10.47 11.79 19.25
N ASP A 307 -10.29 12.14 20.52
CA ASP A 307 -11.16 13.10 21.20
C ASP A 307 -11.07 14.50 20.57
N THR A 308 -9.89 14.91 20.13
CA THR A 308 -9.69 16.18 19.41
C THR A 308 -10.34 16.12 18.02
N VAL A 309 -10.19 15.00 17.29
CA VAL A 309 -10.90 14.77 16.01
C VAL A 309 -12.41 14.92 16.19
N LYS A 310 -13.00 14.22 17.17
CA LYS A 310 -14.44 14.26 17.43
C LYS A 310 -14.91 15.65 17.86
N ARG A 311 -14.19 16.29 18.80
CA ARG A 311 -14.54 17.62 19.34
C ARG A 311 -14.64 18.70 18.28
N TYR A 312 -13.77 18.66 17.27
CA TYR A 312 -13.69 19.67 16.21
C TYR A 312 -14.27 19.21 14.86
N SER A 313 -14.86 18.02 14.78
CA SER A 313 -15.54 17.54 13.57
C SER A 313 -16.92 18.19 13.45
N PRO A 314 -17.24 18.91 12.35
CA PRO A 314 -18.53 19.54 12.17
C PRO A 314 -19.66 18.55 11.83
N THR A 315 -19.36 17.26 11.74
CA THR A 315 -20.32 16.23 11.28
C THR A 315 -20.82 15.30 12.39
N GLU A 316 -20.66 15.66 13.66
CA GLU A 316 -21.06 14.84 14.82
C GLU A 316 -22.57 14.82 15.09
N TYR A 317 -23.38 14.55 14.05
CA TYR A 317 -24.83 14.37 14.13
C TYR A 317 -25.40 13.72 12.86
N ALA A 318 -26.67 13.32 12.91
CA ALA A 318 -27.44 12.81 11.77
C ALA A 318 -26.76 11.64 11.02
N ASN A 319 -26.15 10.73 11.79
CA ASN A 319 -25.45 9.54 11.28
C ASN A 319 -24.20 9.89 10.44
N MET A 320 -23.65 11.11 10.54
CA MET A 320 -22.40 11.55 9.91
C MET A 320 -21.21 11.58 10.90
N GLU A 321 -21.39 11.01 12.09
CA GLU A 321 -20.39 10.94 13.14
C GLU A 321 -19.14 10.24 12.59
N VAL A 322 -17.96 10.82 12.84
CA VAL A 322 -16.72 10.24 12.35
C VAL A 322 -16.37 9.00 13.16
N ASN A 323 -16.03 7.92 12.47
CA ASN A 323 -15.74 6.60 13.04
C ASN A 323 -14.34 6.10 12.70
N GLY A 324 -13.71 6.63 11.64
CA GLY A 324 -12.30 6.41 11.38
C GLY A 324 -11.73 7.39 10.37
N VAL A 325 -10.57 7.03 9.81
CA VAL A 325 -9.85 7.88 8.86
C VAL A 325 -9.45 7.10 7.62
N ASN A 326 -9.24 7.79 6.51
CA ASN A 326 -8.73 7.21 5.25
C ASN A 326 -7.23 6.84 5.34
N PRO A 327 -6.60 6.30 4.26
CA PRO A 327 -5.20 5.83 4.27
C PRO A 327 -4.13 6.80 4.78
N CYS A 328 -4.29 8.11 4.59
CA CYS A 328 -3.27 9.11 4.96
C CYS A 328 -3.69 9.99 6.15
N SER A 329 -4.79 9.60 6.83
CA SER A 329 -5.32 10.24 8.04
C SER A 329 -5.78 11.69 7.90
N GLU A 330 -5.89 12.24 6.69
CA GLU A 330 -6.35 13.61 6.44
C GLU A 330 -7.87 13.76 6.41
N GLN A 331 -8.60 12.66 6.20
CA GLN A 331 -10.06 12.63 6.22
C GLN A 331 -10.56 11.81 7.40
N ALA A 332 -11.22 12.48 8.35
CA ALA A 332 -12.07 11.82 9.34
C ALA A 332 -13.46 11.61 8.74
N LEU A 333 -13.92 10.36 8.71
CA LEU A 333 -15.07 9.93 7.93
C LEU A 333 -16.04 9.11 8.76
N GLU A 334 -17.33 9.29 8.46
CA GLU A 334 -18.41 8.42 8.88
C GLU A 334 -18.34 7.05 8.19
N ASP A 335 -19.14 6.09 8.63
CA ASP A 335 -19.27 4.78 7.97
C ASP A 335 -19.64 4.94 6.49
N TYR A 336 -18.85 4.32 5.61
CA TYR A 336 -18.94 4.47 4.14
C TYR A 336 -18.74 5.90 3.62
N GLY A 337 -18.35 6.81 4.51
CA GLY A 337 -17.96 8.17 4.20
C GLY A 337 -16.82 8.19 3.19
N ASN A 338 -16.83 9.22 2.35
CA ASN A 338 -15.87 9.38 1.29
C ASN A 338 -15.68 10.86 0.96
N CYS A 339 -14.59 11.18 0.27
CA CYS A 339 -14.23 12.57 0.00
C CYS A 339 -13.46 12.71 -1.32
N CYS A 340 -13.82 13.72 -2.10
CA CYS A 340 -13.02 14.21 -3.22
C CYS A 340 -12.04 15.27 -2.69
N LEU A 341 -10.82 15.26 -3.22
CA LEU A 341 -9.75 16.14 -2.75
C LEU A 341 -9.31 17.06 -3.88
N GLY A 342 -8.81 18.24 -3.53
CA GLY A 342 -8.04 19.07 -4.46
C GLY A 342 -7.37 20.22 -3.74
N ASN A 343 -6.25 20.69 -4.30
CA ASN A 343 -5.29 21.52 -3.59
C ASN A 343 -5.01 22.80 -4.35
N VAL A 344 -5.26 23.95 -3.73
CA VAL A 344 -4.82 25.25 -4.27
C VAL A 344 -3.31 25.35 -4.14
N ASN A 345 -2.61 25.66 -5.23
CA ASN A 345 -1.16 25.88 -5.20
C ASN A 345 -0.87 27.31 -4.76
N LEU A 346 -0.48 27.47 -3.50
CA LEU A 346 -0.31 28.79 -2.88
C LEU A 346 0.79 29.62 -3.55
N SER A 347 1.82 28.97 -4.09
CA SER A 347 2.96 29.65 -4.70
C SER A 347 2.64 30.36 -6.02
N MET A 348 1.50 30.03 -6.64
CA MET A 348 1.03 30.67 -7.87
C MET A 348 0.38 32.04 -7.64
N PHE A 349 0.17 32.44 -6.39
CA PHE A 349 -0.54 33.66 -6.01
C PHE A 349 0.36 34.65 -5.27
N VAL A 350 1.65 34.70 -5.64
CA VAL A 350 2.63 35.66 -5.11
C VAL A 350 3.08 36.58 -6.25
N LYS A 351 2.85 37.88 -6.09
CA LYS A 351 3.40 38.92 -6.97
C LYS A 351 4.76 39.37 -6.49
N ASN A 352 5.60 39.83 -7.42
CA ASN A 352 6.96 40.33 -7.15
C ASN A 352 7.79 39.32 -6.33
N ALA A 353 7.69 38.03 -6.67
CA ALA A 353 8.34 36.94 -5.93
C ALA A 353 9.84 37.23 -5.71
N PHE A 354 10.30 36.94 -4.50
CA PHE A 354 11.68 37.13 -4.01
C PHE A 354 12.12 38.60 -3.82
N GLU A 355 11.30 39.58 -4.17
CA GLU A 355 11.61 41.00 -3.95
C GLU A 355 11.12 41.48 -2.58
N GLU A 356 11.64 42.60 -2.08
CA GLU A 356 11.14 43.22 -0.84
C GLU A 356 9.65 43.61 -0.91
N THR A 357 9.11 43.76 -2.12
CA THR A 357 7.69 44.07 -2.37
C THR A 357 6.84 42.82 -2.60
N ALA A 358 7.39 41.63 -2.40
CA ALA A 358 6.68 40.37 -2.55
C ALA A 358 5.41 40.34 -1.69
N ALA A 359 4.28 39.96 -2.28
CA ALA A 359 3.00 39.96 -1.59
C ALA A 359 2.02 38.95 -2.20
N ILE A 360 0.99 38.60 -1.43
CA ILE A 360 -0.10 37.75 -1.92
C ILE A 360 -0.99 38.52 -2.90
N GLU A 361 -1.36 37.88 -4.01
CA GLU A 361 -2.46 38.29 -4.88
C GLU A 361 -3.80 37.82 -4.32
N TRP A 362 -4.30 38.52 -3.30
CA TRP A 362 -5.45 38.08 -2.50
C TRP A 362 -6.73 37.85 -3.32
N GLU A 363 -7.01 38.68 -4.32
CA GLU A 363 -8.23 38.54 -5.14
C GLU A 363 -8.23 37.22 -5.93
N GLU A 364 -7.10 36.88 -6.57
CA GLU A 364 -6.99 35.64 -7.35
C GLU A 364 -6.88 34.41 -6.43
N LEU A 365 -6.22 34.52 -5.27
CA LEU A 365 -6.17 33.44 -4.27
C LEU A 365 -7.56 33.13 -3.72
N GLU A 366 -8.33 34.15 -3.34
CA GLU A 366 -9.71 34.01 -2.87
C GLU A 366 -10.58 33.35 -3.94
N LYS A 367 -10.48 33.83 -5.18
CA LYS A 367 -11.19 33.27 -6.33
C LYS A 367 -10.84 31.79 -6.54
N ALA A 368 -9.57 31.40 -6.42
CA ALA A 368 -9.14 30.01 -6.53
C ALA A 368 -9.79 29.13 -5.45
N PHE A 369 -9.79 29.56 -4.19
CA PHE A 369 -10.47 28.83 -3.11
C PHE A 369 -11.98 28.74 -3.32
N ARG A 370 -12.64 29.84 -3.72
CA ARG A 370 -14.09 29.82 -4.02
C ARG A 370 -14.44 28.86 -5.14
N TYR A 371 -13.68 28.89 -6.24
CA TYR A 371 -13.91 27.99 -7.37
C TYR A 371 -13.59 26.54 -7.02
N SER A 372 -12.59 26.29 -6.17
CA SER A 372 -12.28 24.93 -5.70
C SER A 372 -13.44 24.29 -4.93
N VAL A 373 -14.16 25.06 -4.10
CA VAL A 373 -15.34 24.56 -3.37
C VAL A 373 -16.41 24.10 -4.35
N ARG A 374 -16.73 24.89 -5.37
CA ARG A 374 -17.73 24.50 -6.38
C ARG A 374 -17.24 23.34 -7.25
N PHE A 375 -15.99 23.38 -7.69
CA PHE A 375 -15.39 22.31 -8.48
C PHE A 375 -15.49 20.95 -7.76
N LEU A 376 -15.16 20.91 -6.46
CA LEU A 376 -15.28 19.70 -5.67
C LEU A 376 -16.73 19.31 -5.37
N ASP A 377 -17.66 20.26 -5.18
CA ASP A 377 -19.09 19.97 -5.03
C ASP A 377 -19.67 19.33 -6.31
N ASP A 378 -19.31 19.84 -7.48
CA ASP A 378 -19.75 19.32 -8.78
C ASP A 378 -19.16 17.93 -9.07
N ILE A 379 -17.96 17.63 -8.58
CA ILE A 379 -17.40 16.27 -8.62
C ILE A 379 -18.30 15.26 -7.90
N LEU A 380 -18.93 15.64 -6.79
CA LEU A 380 -19.83 14.72 -6.07
C LEU A 380 -21.01 14.29 -6.95
N ASP A 381 -21.57 15.24 -7.69
CA ASP A 381 -22.68 14.98 -8.61
C ASP A 381 -22.20 14.20 -9.84
N TYR A 382 -21.04 14.54 -10.41
CA TYR A 382 -20.42 13.78 -11.51
C TYR A 382 -20.09 12.32 -11.13
N ASN A 383 -19.70 12.09 -9.88
CA ASN A 383 -19.27 10.78 -9.39
C ASN A 383 -20.42 9.90 -8.89
N ILE A 384 -21.65 10.38 -8.83
CA ILE A 384 -22.75 9.71 -8.13
C ILE A 384 -22.98 8.25 -8.59
N GLU A 385 -22.90 8.00 -9.89
CA GLU A 385 -23.07 6.66 -10.50
C GLU A 385 -21.74 5.85 -10.55
N LYS A 386 -20.63 6.51 -10.21
CA LYS A 386 -19.26 5.96 -10.26
C LYS A 386 -18.78 5.49 -8.88
N HIS A 387 -19.59 5.63 -7.83
CA HIS A 387 -19.28 5.01 -6.54
C HIS A 387 -19.20 3.47 -6.66
N PRO A 388 -18.17 2.85 -6.06
CA PRO A 388 -18.03 1.39 -6.05
C PRO A 388 -19.20 0.66 -5.38
N LEU A 389 -19.74 1.23 -4.30
CA LEU A 389 -20.79 0.65 -3.46
C LEU A 389 -21.94 1.64 -3.23
N GLY A 390 -23.18 1.15 -3.16
CA GLY A 390 -24.36 1.99 -2.94
C GLY A 390 -24.37 2.70 -1.58
N PHE A 391 -23.75 2.12 -0.53
CA PHE A 391 -23.60 2.79 0.77
C PHE A 391 -22.72 4.04 0.67
N GLN A 392 -21.69 4.01 -0.17
CA GLN A 392 -20.80 5.15 -0.41
C GLN A 392 -21.53 6.27 -1.16
N THR A 393 -22.38 5.92 -2.13
CA THR A 393 -23.28 6.87 -2.80
C THR A 393 -24.18 7.57 -1.78
N LYS A 394 -24.85 6.80 -0.91
CA LYS A 394 -25.75 7.35 0.12
C LYS A 394 -25.02 8.28 1.09
N ALA A 395 -23.82 7.89 1.55
CA ALA A 395 -23.01 8.73 2.43
C ALA A 395 -22.62 10.05 1.74
N SER A 396 -22.12 9.98 0.50
CA SER A 396 -21.72 11.13 -0.32
C SER A 396 -22.87 12.11 -0.54
N SER A 397 -24.04 11.63 -0.99
CA SER A 397 -25.20 12.49 -1.22
C SER A 397 -25.70 13.18 0.04
N ARG A 398 -25.59 12.51 1.19
CA ARG A 398 -26.09 12.99 2.47
C ARG A 398 -25.22 14.08 3.06
N SER A 399 -23.90 13.87 3.15
CA SER A 399 -22.98 14.82 3.79
C SER A 399 -22.41 15.84 2.82
N ARG A 400 -22.35 15.52 1.52
CA ARG A 400 -21.68 16.31 0.48
C ARG A 400 -20.27 16.76 0.89
N ARG A 401 -19.53 15.86 1.55
CA ARG A 401 -18.18 16.13 2.08
C ARG A 401 -17.19 16.35 0.94
N ILE A 402 -16.42 17.43 1.04
CA ILE A 402 -15.33 17.76 0.12
C ILE A 402 -14.04 18.05 0.90
N GLY A 403 -12.91 18.04 0.20
CA GLY A 403 -11.59 18.25 0.79
C GLY A 403 -10.78 19.25 -0.01
N VAL A 404 -11.06 20.53 0.21
CA VAL A 404 -10.23 21.64 -0.24
C VAL A 404 -8.98 21.68 0.63
N GLY A 405 -7.84 21.43 0.02
CA GLY A 405 -6.52 21.56 0.63
C GLY A 405 -5.66 22.57 -0.10
N PHE A 406 -4.36 22.47 0.13
CA PHE A 406 -3.36 23.33 -0.48
C PHE A 406 -2.06 22.58 -0.74
N THR A 407 -1.20 23.16 -1.56
CA THR A 407 0.17 22.72 -1.80
C THR A 407 1.05 23.96 -2.03
N GLY A 408 2.37 23.82 -2.07
CA GLY A 408 3.26 24.95 -2.36
C GLY A 408 3.39 25.95 -1.20
N LEU A 409 3.14 25.53 0.05
CA LEU A 409 3.30 26.40 1.22
C LEU A 409 4.78 26.80 1.41
N GLY A 410 5.71 25.85 1.36
CA GLY A 410 7.15 26.14 1.44
C GLY A 410 7.61 27.08 0.34
N ASP A 411 7.13 26.84 -0.88
CA ASP A 411 7.40 27.70 -2.03
C ASP A 411 6.86 29.12 -1.84
N MET A 412 5.61 29.26 -1.40
CA MET A 412 4.97 30.56 -1.14
C MET A 412 5.75 31.36 -0.09
N LEU A 413 6.12 30.73 1.03
CA LEU A 413 6.89 31.39 2.09
C LEU A 413 8.24 31.87 1.56
N THR A 414 8.93 31.03 0.79
CA THR A 414 10.20 31.40 0.14
C THR A 414 10.03 32.57 -0.85
N LYS A 415 8.99 32.54 -1.70
CA LYS A 415 8.68 33.65 -2.63
C LYS A 415 8.34 34.95 -1.91
N LEU A 416 7.88 34.89 -0.66
CA LEU A 416 7.59 36.04 0.19
C LEU A 416 8.78 36.46 1.07
N ASN A 417 9.95 35.83 0.92
CA ASN A 417 11.12 36.03 1.78
C ASN A 417 10.85 35.71 3.27
N ILE A 418 9.95 34.76 3.55
CA ILE A 418 9.60 34.30 4.89
C ILE A 418 10.17 32.90 5.09
N LYS A 419 10.97 32.71 6.13
CA LYS A 419 11.53 31.40 6.46
C LYS A 419 10.51 30.51 7.17
N TYR A 420 10.36 29.27 6.69
CA TYR A 420 9.31 28.31 7.09
C TYR A 420 9.21 28.07 8.60
N ASP A 421 10.34 27.80 9.27
CA ASP A 421 10.39 27.32 10.65
C ASP A 421 10.63 28.42 11.70
N THR A 422 10.25 29.65 11.36
CA THR A 422 10.34 30.82 12.25
C THR A 422 8.99 31.15 12.88
N SER A 423 9.01 31.90 13.99
CA SER A 423 7.76 32.39 14.61
C SER A 423 6.98 33.31 13.68
N GLU A 424 7.68 34.05 12.80
CA GLU A 424 7.06 34.86 11.75
C GLU A 424 6.34 33.98 10.72
N GLY A 425 7.02 32.97 10.16
CA GLY A 425 6.44 32.02 9.21
C GLY A 425 5.22 31.28 9.76
N ILE A 426 5.29 30.81 11.00
CA ILE A 426 4.17 30.15 11.69
C ILE A 426 3.00 31.11 11.90
N LYS A 427 3.25 32.35 12.34
CA LYS A 427 2.22 33.36 12.55
C LYS A 427 1.54 33.76 11.23
N PHE A 428 2.34 34.02 10.19
CA PHE A 428 1.84 34.31 8.85
C PHE A 428 0.93 33.18 8.34
N THR A 429 1.36 31.93 8.53
CA THR A 429 0.58 30.76 8.11
C THR A 429 -0.73 30.64 8.89
N ASP A 430 -0.73 30.90 10.21
CA ASP A 430 -1.95 30.95 11.02
C ASP A 430 -2.95 31.99 10.47
N GLU A 431 -2.48 33.19 10.15
CA GLU A 431 -3.31 34.28 9.61
C GLU A 431 -3.82 33.99 8.20
N LEU A 432 -2.99 33.38 7.35
CA LEU A 432 -3.37 32.92 6.01
C LEU A 432 -4.54 31.92 6.10
N PHE A 433 -4.41 30.89 6.94
CA PHE A 433 -5.44 29.85 7.03
C PHE A 433 -6.69 30.29 7.79
N GLU A 434 -6.60 31.28 8.69
CA GLU A 434 -7.79 31.96 9.22
C GLU A 434 -8.58 32.61 8.07
N HIS A 435 -7.92 33.25 7.10
CA HIS A 435 -8.59 33.83 5.94
C HIS A 435 -9.20 32.75 5.02
N VAL A 436 -8.41 31.74 4.65
CA VAL A 436 -8.84 30.62 3.78
C VAL A 436 -10.07 29.91 4.35
N LYS A 437 -10.06 29.62 5.67
CA LYS A 437 -11.18 28.99 6.38
C LYS A 437 -12.49 29.74 6.16
N ASN A 438 -12.45 31.06 6.31
CA ASN A 438 -13.62 31.90 6.15
C ASN A 438 -14.08 32.00 4.68
N ILE A 439 -13.15 32.06 3.72
CA ILE A 439 -13.47 32.08 2.28
C ILE A 439 -14.25 30.83 1.87
N VAL A 440 -13.76 29.64 2.23
CA VAL A 440 -14.38 28.40 1.74
C VAL A 440 -15.74 28.12 2.37
N TYR A 441 -15.92 28.47 3.65
CA TYR A 441 -17.23 28.37 4.31
C TYR A 441 -18.22 29.40 3.76
N GLU A 442 -17.74 30.60 3.44
CA GLU A 442 -18.56 31.57 2.73
C GLU A 442 -18.98 31.06 1.35
N ALA A 443 -18.05 30.47 0.59
CA ALA A 443 -18.32 29.90 -0.73
C ALA A 443 -19.33 28.75 -0.68
N SER A 444 -19.22 27.85 0.31
CA SER A 444 -20.21 26.78 0.50
C SER A 444 -21.58 27.34 0.91
N SER A 445 -21.63 28.46 1.63
CA SER A 445 -22.89 29.15 1.94
C SER A 445 -23.50 29.82 0.71
N ASP A 446 -22.69 30.42 -0.17
CA ASP A 446 -23.13 30.94 -1.47
C ASP A 446 -23.70 29.82 -2.36
N LEU A 447 -23.03 28.66 -2.40
CA LEU A 447 -23.56 27.49 -3.10
C LEU A 447 -24.84 26.95 -2.47
N ALA A 448 -25.00 27.04 -1.14
CA ALA A 448 -26.23 26.63 -0.48
C ALA A 448 -27.42 27.50 -0.90
N LYS A 449 -27.20 28.81 -1.06
CA LYS A 449 -28.20 29.74 -1.57
C LYS A 449 -28.62 29.42 -3.02
N GLU A 450 -27.69 28.94 -3.84
CA GLU A 450 -27.94 28.60 -5.23
C GLU A 450 -28.55 27.20 -5.42
N LYS A 451 -27.93 26.18 -4.82
CA LYS A 451 -28.21 24.75 -5.05
C LYS A 451 -28.91 24.06 -3.88
N GLY A 452 -29.16 24.77 -2.77
CA GLY A 452 -29.69 24.22 -1.52
C GLY A 452 -28.59 23.67 -0.61
N THR A 453 -28.91 23.52 0.68
CA THR A 453 -27.99 22.95 1.68
C THR A 453 -27.72 21.46 1.42
N PHE A 454 -26.71 20.88 2.06
CA PHE A 454 -26.63 19.42 2.10
C PHE A 454 -27.88 18.83 2.80
N PRO A 455 -28.32 17.62 2.42
CA PRO A 455 -29.65 17.11 2.78
C PRO A 455 -29.97 17.03 4.28
N VAL A 456 -28.97 16.76 5.12
CA VAL A 456 -29.16 16.59 6.57
C VAL A 456 -28.60 17.76 7.38
N PHE A 457 -28.48 18.94 6.79
CA PHE A 457 -28.00 20.14 7.50
C PHE A 457 -28.95 20.52 8.64
N ASP A 458 -28.43 20.54 9.87
CA ASP A 458 -29.12 21.06 11.05
C ASP A 458 -28.37 22.28 11.57
N LEU A 459 -28.93 23.47 11.36
CA LEU A 459 -28.27 24.74 11.68
C LEU A 459 -27.85 24.79 13.15
N LYS A 460 -28.74 24.40 14.08
CA LYS A 460 -28.51 24.53 15.52
C LYS A 460 -27.32 23.70 15.98
N THR A 461 -27.25 22.43 15.56
CA THR A 461 -26.18 21.52 15.94
C THR A 461 -24.88 21.88 15.23
N HIS A 462 -24.94 22.23 13.95
CA HIS A 462 -23.75 22.54 13.15
C HIS A 462 -23.02 23.78 13.69
N ILE A 463 -23.73 24.88 13.98
CA ILE A 463 -23.11 26.10 14.54
C ILE A 463 -22.76 25.99 16.02
N ALA A 464 -23.22 24.93 16.71
CA ALA A 464 -22.81 24.66 18.08
C ALA A 464 -21.39 24.09 18.15
N ASN A 465 -20.89 23.53 17.04
CA ASN A 465 -19.57 22.93 16.95
C ASN A 465 -18.44 23.95 17.22
N PRO A 466 -17.42 23.63 18.02
CA PRO A 466 -16.31 24.53 18.34
C PRO A 466 -15.55 25.07 17.12
N PHE A 467 -15.34 24.26 16.08
CA PHE A 467 -14.68 24.68 14.86
C PHE A 467 -15.52 25.72 14.12
N VAL A 468 -16.81 25.44 13.90
CA VAL A 468 -17.74 26.33 13.18
C VAL A 468 -17.95 27.65 13.94
N LYS A 469 -17.92 27.62 15.28
CA LYS A 469 -17.96 28.83 16.12
C LYS A 469 -16.78 29.77 15.93
N SER A 470 -15.65 29.28 15.42
CA SER A 470 -14.45 30.09 15.20
C SER A 470 -14.51 30.96 13.93
N MET A 471 -15.57 30.83 13.12
CA MET A 471 -15.76 31.63 11.91
C MET A 471 -16.03 33.10 12.24
N ARG A 472 -15.65 34.00 11.33
CA ARG A 472 -15.94 35.44 11.43
C ARG A 472 -17.45 35.71 11.43
N ASP A 473 -17.86 36.79 12.09
CA ASP A 473 -19.28 37.14 12.28
C ASP A 473 -20.05 37.31 10.97
N ASN A 474 -19.41 37.85 9.92
CA ASN A 474 -20.02 38.02 8.61
C ASN A 474 -20.32 36.66 7.94
N VAL A 475 -19.36 35.72 7.98
CA VAL A 475 -19.52 34.36 7.47
C VAL A 475 -20.59 33.63 8.27
N MET A 476 -20.56 33.77 9.60
CA MET A 476 -21.53 33.12 10.47
C MET A 476 -22.96 33.66 10.29
N SER A 477 -23.10 34.96 10.05
CA SER A 477 -24.38 35.57 9.69
C SER A 477 -24.92 35.03 8.36
N LYS A 478 -24.03 34.78 7.40
CA LYS A 478 -24.38 34.18 6.10
C LYS A 478 -24.84 32.73 6.25
N ILE A 479 -24.10 31.91 7.00
CA ILE A 479 -24.45 30.51 7.30
C ILE A 479 -25.82 30.43 8.00
N LYS A 480 -26.09 31.29 8.99
CA LYS A 480 -27.40 31.34 9.65
C LYS A 480 -28.55 31.68 8.70
N LYS A 481 -28.30 32.47 7.66
CA LYS A 481 -29.31 32.91 6.69
C LYS A 481 -29.51 31.91 5.55
N GLN A 482 -28.44 31.29 5.07
CA GLN A 482 -28.41 30.53 3.80
C GLN A 482 -28.13 29.04 4.00
N GLY A 483 -27.56 28.65 5.15
CA GLY A 483 -27.03 27.31 5.39
C GLY A 483 -25.70 27.05 4.68
N LEU A 484 -25.33 25.78 4.57
CA LEU A 484 -24.10 25.29 3.93
C LEU A 484 -24.40 24.19 2.92
N ARG A 485 -23.67 24.17 1.81
CA ARG A 485 -23.78 23.15 0.77
C ARG A 485 -23.04 21.86 1.12
N ASN A 486 -22.01 21.94 1.94
CA ASN A 486 -21.10 20.85 2.26
C ASN A 486 -20.95 20.72 3.78
N ALA A 487 -20.98 19.49 4.32
CA ALA A 487 -20.90 19.27 5.77
C ALA A 487 -19.48 19.43 6.34
N CYS A 488 -18.46 19.24 5.50
CA CYS A 488 -17.05 19.41 5.83
C CYS A 488 -16.29 19.72 4.52
N ILE A 489 -15.33 20.64 4.61
CA ILE A 489 -14.78 21.36 3.46
C ILE A 489 -13.25 21.31 3.40
N LEU A 490 -12.54 21.42 4.51
CA LEU A 490 -11.08 21.62 4.55
C LEU A 490 -10.31 20.39 5.01
N THR A 491 -9.16 20.19 4.41
CA THR A 491 -8.24 19.11 4.74
C THR A 491 -6.84 19.48 4.27
N VAL A 492 -5.84 18.72 4.70
CA VAL A 492 -4.50 18.82 4.13
C VAL A 492 -4.04 17.42 3.75
N PRO A 493 -4.25 17.01 2.49
CA PRO A 493 -3.83 15.70 2.03
C PRO A 493 -2.33 15.69 1.68
N PRO A 494 -1.71 14.50 1.58
CA PRO A 494 -0.44 14.41 0.90
C PRO A 494 -0.68 14.66 -0.60
N VAL A 495 0.12 15.57 -1.18
CA VAL A 495 0.01 15.93 -2.60
C VAL A 495 1.11 15.20 -3.40
N GLY A 496 1.41 13.94 -3.09
CA GLY A 496 2.60 13.22 -3.58
C GLY A 496 2.86 13.34 -5.09
N SER A 497 2.10 12.64 -5.95
CA SER A 497 2.29 12.76 -7.41
C SER A 497 1.79 14.08 -8.00
N GLY A 498 0.87 14.78 -7.32
CA GLY A 498 0.32 16.05 -7.79
C GLY A 498 1.28 17.23 -7.64
N SER A 499 2.06 17.25 -6.57
CA SER A 499 3.08 18.25 -6.28
C SER A 499 4.29 18.07 -7.19
N VAL A 500 4.71 16.82 -7.45
CA VAL A 500 5.70 16.52 -8.48
C VAL A 500 5.22 17.02 -9.84
N LEU A 501 3.98 16.69 -10.26
CA LEU A 501 3.41 17.16 -11.52
C LEU A 501 3.43 18.70 -11.62
N ALA A 502 3.01 19.40 -10.57
CA ALA A 502 2.97 20.84 -10.51
C ALA A 502 4.35 21.49 -10.33
N GLY A 503 5.35 20.74 -9.86
CA GLY A 503 6.70 21.25 -9.58
C GLY A 503 6.78 22.09 -8.32
N THR A 504 6.14 21.65 -7.22
CA THR A 504 5.99 22.44 -5.99
C THR A 504 6.11 21.58 -4.73
N THR A 505 6.23 22.19 -3.54
CA THR A 505 6.19 21.43 -2.27
C THR A 505 4.83 20.77 -2.02
N SER A 506 4.83 19.64 -1.32
CA SER A 506 3.63 18.80 -1.10
C SER A 506 2.87 19.17 0.17
N GLY A 507 1.66 19.72 0.03
CA GLY A 507 0.78 19.96 1.17
C GLY A 507 1.39 20.97 2.16
N VAL A 508 1.39 20.59 3.44
CA VAL A 508 2.06 21.34 4.51
C VAL A 508 3.58 21.19 4.49
N GLU A 509 4.12 20.19 3.78
CA GLU A 509 5.55 19.89 3.87
C GLU A 509 6.43 20.99 3.25
N PRO A 510 7.61 21.25 3.84
CA PRO A 510 8.66 22.09 3.24
C PRO A 510 9.29 21.38 2.03
N MET A 511 10.29 22.01 1.39
CA MET A 511 11.08 21.32 0.36
C MET A 511 11.77 20.11 0.97
N PHE A 512 11.70 18.95 0.31
CA PHE A 512 12.42 17.77 0.79
C PHE A 512 13.92 17.91 0.53
N ALA A 513 14.28 18.34 -0.67
CA ALA A 513 15.64 18.64 -1.11
C ALA A 513 15.62 19.81 -2.11
N LEU A 514 16.70 20.58 -2.15
CA LEU A 514 16.89 21.67 -3.12
C LEU A 514 17.17 21.12 -4.52
N SER A 515 17.79 19.95 -4.59
CA SER A 515 18.21 19.28 -5.82
C SER A 515 18.37 17.78 -5.63
N TYR A 516 18.41 17.04 -6.73
CA TYR A 516 18.70 15.61 -6.76
C TYR A 516 19.50 15.23 -8.02
N LEU A 517 20.28 14.16 -7.94
CA LEU A 517 21.07 13.66 -9.07
C LEU A 517 20.24 12.75 -9.95
N ARG A 518 20.40 12.91 -11.27
CA ARG A 518 19.79 12.04 -12.27
C ARG A 518 20.82 11.55 -13.26
N ARG A 519 20.81 10.24 -13.51
CA ARG A 519 21.62 9.62 -14.56
C ARG A 519 20.87 9.70 -15.89
N SER A 520 21.55 10.17 -16.94
CA SER A 520 21.00 10.16 -18.31
C SER A 520 20.87 8.73 -18.84
N GLU A 521 19.79 8.44 -19.59
CA GLU A 521 19.63 7.19 -20.33
C GLU A 521 20.39 7.18 -21.67
N SER A 522 21.10 8.26 -22.01
CA SER A 522 21.97 8.33 -23.20
C SER A 522 23.29 7.58 -23.01
N LEU A 523 23.92 7.22 -24.13
CA LEU A 523 25.26 6.58 -24.24
C LEU A 523 26.39 7.25 -23.43
N SER A 524 26.18 8.45 -22.88
CA SER A 524 27.15 9.20 -22.08
C SER A 524 27.16 8.85 -20.59
N GLU A 525 26.15 8.16 -20.05
CA GLU A 525 26.00 7.87 -18.59
C GLU A 525 26.19 9.09 -17.66
N GLU A 526 26.09 10.32 -18.19
CA GLU A 526 26.34 11.53 -17.42
C GLU A 526 25.28 11.74 -16.34
N GLU A 527 25.74 11.99 -15.11
CA GLU A 527 24.91 12.40 -13.99
C GLU A 527 24.75 13.92 -14.01
N PHE A 528 23.51 14.40 -14.10
CA PHE A 528 23.19 15.81 -14.05
C PHE A 528 22.29 16.11 -12.86
N LYS A 529 22.53 17.27 -12.25
CA LYS A 529 21.79 17.77 -11.09
C LYS A 529 20.47 18.39 -11.57
N VAL A 530 19.36 17.96 -10.97
CA VAL A 530 18.03 18.51 -11.23
C VAL A 530 17.59 19.27 -9.99
N TYR A 531 17.34 20.57 -10.15
CA TYR A 531 16.89 21.43 -9.08
C TYR A 531 15.37 21.34 -8.90
N HIS A 532 14.92 21.58 -7.67
CA HIS A 532 13.52 21.88 -7.41
C HIS A 532 13.10 23.10 -8.26
N PRO A 533 11.92 23.13 -8.90
CA PRO A 533 11.57 24.21 -9.84
C PRO A 533 11.67 25.62 -9.27
N LEU A 534 11.35 25.80 -7.98
CA LEU A 534 11.54 27.07 -7.26
C LEU A 534 13.01 27.51 -7.19
N VAL A 535 13.93 26.55 -7.00
CA VAL A 535 15.37 26.82 -6.97
C VAL A 535 15.82 27.28 -8.36
N SER A 536 15.40 26.57 -9.42
CA SER A 536 15.68 26.99 -10.79
C SER A 536 15.13 28.39 -11.09
N GLU A 537 13.89 28.69 -10.68
CA GLU A 537 13.26 30.01 -10.85
C GLU A 537 14.08 31.11 -10.18
N TYR A 538 14.58 30.88 -8.97
CA TYR A 538 15.40 31.84 -8.24
C TYR A 538 16.78 32.03 -8.87
N MET A 539 17.48 30.92 -9.16
CA MET A 539 18.81 30.95 -9.76
C MET A 539 18.80 31.66 -11.12
N GLU A 540 17.79 31.40 -11.96
CA GLU A 540 17.62 32.09 -13.25
C GLU A 540 17.36 33.59 -13.06
N LYS A 541 16.49 33.97 -12.11
CA LYS A 541 16.16 35.38 -11.85
C LYS A 541 17.36 36.19 -11.38
N PHE A 542 18.24 35.61 -10.57
CA PHE A 542 19.38 36.29 -9.95
C PHE A 542 20.74 35.95 -10.59
N GLY A 543 20.78 35.07 -11.59
CA GLY A 543 22.00 34.66 -12.28
C GLY A 543 22.98 33.89 -11.37
N LEU A 544 22.46 32.98 -10.56
CA LEU A 544 23.28 32.13 -9.67
C LEU A 544 23.65 30.82 -10.34
N ASP A 545 24.88 30.36 -10.11
CA ASP A 545 25.39 29.09 -10.64
C ASP A 545 25.41 27.96 -9.59
N ASP A 546 25.40 28.29 -8.30
CA ASP A 546 25.48 27.34 -7.17
C ASP A 546 24.28 27.52 -6.22
N GLU A 547 23.73 26.41 -5.72
CA GLU A 547 22.67 26.42 -4.71
C GLU A 547 23.16 26.87 -3.32
N ALA A 548 24.47 26.85 -3.08
CA ALA A 548 25.07 27.37 -1.85
C ALA A 548 24.85 28.89 -1.67
N ASP A 549 24.57 29.62 -2.75
CA ASP A 549 24.29 31.05 -2.73
C ASP A 549 22.79 31.38 -2.53
N LEU A 550 21.95 30.37 -2.31
CA LEU A 550 20.53 30.57 -2.02
C LEU A 550 20.34 31.21 -0.62
N PRO A 551 19.32 32.09 -0.46
CA PRO A 551 19.02 32.67 0.84
C PRO A 551 18.50 31.62 1.82
N ASP A 552 18.60 31.90 3.11
CA ASP A 552 18.26 30.97 4.19
C ASP A 552 16.75 30.65 4.31
N THR A 553 15.92 31.27 3.45
CA THR A 553 14.51 30.94 3.24
C THR A 553 14.34 29.61 2.49
N PHE A 554 15.34 29.16 1.71
CA PHE A 554 15.36 27.87 1.03
C PHE A 554 15.72 26.73 1.99
N VAL A 555 14.80 26.43 2.91
CA VAL A 555 15.01 25.40 3.95
C VAL A 555 14.44 24.04 3.54
N THR A 556 15.16 22.97 3.84
CA THR A 556 14.74 21.59 3.58
C THR A 556 14.10 20.93 4.81
N SER A 557 13.38 19.82 4.60
CA SER A 557 12.72 19.08 5.68
C SER A 557 13.67 18.56 6.76
N HIS A 558 14.93 18.33 6.41
CA HIS A 558 15.95 17.81 7.34
C HIS A 558 16.57 18.90 8.22
N GLU A 559 16.51 20.17 7.80
CA GLU A 559 17.05 21.31 8.54
C GLU A 559 16.04 21.87 9.54
N ILE A 560 14.75 21.60 9.34
CA ILE A 560 13.68 22.11 10.19
C ILE A 560 13.65 21.36 11.52
N LYS A 561 13.66 22.13 12.62
CA LYS A 561 13.52 21.56 13.96
C LYS A 561 12.16 20.88 14.14
N PRO A 562 12.09 19.65 14.70
CA PRO A 562 10.84 18.93 14.86
C PRO A 562 9.76 19.71 15.63
N GLU A 563 10.15 20.45 16.66
CA GLU A 563 9.24 21.33 17.41
C GLU A 563 8.56 22.37 16.51
N GLN A 564 9.32 23.04 15.64
CA GLN A 564 8.78 24.06 14.74
C GLN A 564 7.85 23.44 13.70
N ARG A 565 8.19 22.24 13.20
CA ARG A 565 7.32 21.49 12.28
C ARG A 565 5.96 21.15 12.92
N VAL A 566 5.96 20.77 14.20
CA VAL A 566 4.72 20.52 14.98
C VAL A 566 3.95 21.82 15.20
N ARG A 567 4.62 22.93 15.53
CA ARG A 567 3.96 24.23 15.72
C ARG A 567 3.34 24.75 14.43
N MET A 568 4.01 24.58 13.30
CA MET A 568 3.45 24.89 11.98
C MET A 568 2.19 24.06 11.71
N GLN A 569 2.24 22.74 11.94
CA GLN A 569 1.07 21.88 11.80
C GLN A 569 -0.07 22.33 12.70
N ALA A 570 0.21 22.64 13.97
CA ALA A 570 -0.80 23.08 14.93
C ALA A 570 -1.44 24.41 14.54
N ALA A 571 -0.65 25.37 14.03
CA ALA A 571 -1.16 26.64 13.52
C ALA A 571 -2.19 26.41 12.40
N ILE A 572 -1.88 25.54 11.45
CA ILE A 572 -2.79 25.19 10.35
C ILE A 572 -4.01 24.40 10.88
N GLN A 573 -3.81 23.45 11.81
CA GLN A 573 -4.86 22.54 12.29
C GLN A 573 -6.07 23.27 12.88
N LYS A 574 -5.87 24.43 13.51
CA LYS A 574 -6.95 25.30 14.03
C LYS A 574 -8.00 25.63 12.98
N HIS A 575 -7.59 25.66 11.71
CA HIS A 575 -8.38 26.10 10.57
C HIS A 575 -8.86 24.96 9.67
N ILE A 576 -8.59 23.71 10.05
CA ILE A 576 -8.98 22.51 9.29
C ILE A 576 -10.07 21.74 10.05
N ASP A 577 -11.25 21.59 9.43
CA ASP A 577 -12.40 20.87 10.00
C ASP A 577 -12.25 19.34 9.92
N SER A 578 -11.60 18.82 8.87
CA SER A 578 -11.18 17.41 8.78
C SER A 578 -9.84 17.17 9.49
N CYS A 579 -8.82 16.60 8.85
CA CYS A 579 -7.50 16.36 9.42
C CYS A 579 -6.35 16.77 8.47
N ILE A 580 -5.11 16.67 8.95
CA ILE A 580 -3.87 16.97 8.22
C ILE A 580 -3.05 15.68 8.10
N SER A 581 -2.65 15.31 6.89
CA SER A 581 -1.57 14.34 6.68
C SER A 581 -0.25 15.07 6.90
N SER A 582 0.46 14.69 7.97
CA SER A 582 1.69 15.37 8.38
C SER A 582 2.67 14.35 8.90
N THR A 583 3.85 14.31 8.27
CA THR A 583 4.96 13.48 8.70
C THR A 583 6.09 14.38 9.18
N VAL A 584 6.46 14.26 10.45
CA VAL A 584 7.66 14.92 10.97
C VAL A 584 8.86 14.05 10.60
N ASN A 585 9.65 14.52 9.63
CA ASN A 585 10.91 13.86 9.25
C ASN A 585 11.96 14.12 10.33
N LEU A 586 12.63 13.07 10.78
CA LEU A 586 13.58 13.09 11.89
C LEU A 586 14.93 12.51 11.46
N PRO A 587 16.04 13.06 11.98
CA PRO A 587 17.37 12.52 11.70
C PRO A 587 17.53 11.11 12.29
N LYS A 588 18.45 10.33 11.71
CA LYS A 588 18.66 8.91 12.06
C LYS A 588 18.99 8.68 13.54
N ASP A 589 19.69 9.62 14.16
CA ASP A 589 20.18 9.59 15.54
C ASP A 589 19.21 10.22 16.56
N ILE A 590 18.02 10.66 16.13
CA ILE A 590 16.99 11.21 17.03
C ILE A 590 16.69 10.22 18.17
N SER A 591 16.50 10.72 19.39
CA SER A 591 16.20 9.88 20.55
C SER A 591 14.71 9.52 20.66
N LEU A 592 14.40 8.48 21.45
CA LEU A 592 13.01 8.15 21.81
C LEU A 592 12.33 9.30 22.58
N GLU A 593 13.09 10.00 23.43
CA GLU A 593 12.60 11.14 24.21
C GLU A 593 12.14 12.29 23.31
N GLU A 594 12.86 12.56 22.22
CA GLU A 594 12.45 13.58 21.25
C GLU A 594 11.18 13.18 20.48
N VAL A 595 11.03 11.89 20.12
CA VAL A 595 9.78 11.38 19.53
C VAL A 595 8.60 11.56 20.50
N GLU A 596 8.82 11.26 21.79
CA GLU A 596 7.82 11.49 22.82
C GLU A 596 7.44 12.98 22.93
N LYS A 597 8.43 13.88 22.95
CA LYS A 597 8.19 15.34 23.01
C LYS A 597 7.33 15.81 21.83
N ILE A 598 7.59 15.31 20.62
CA ILE A 598 6.80 15.61 19.41
C ILE A 598 5.33 15.23 19.62
N TYR A 599 5.07 14.03 20.15
CA TYR A 599 3.71 13.55 20.36
C TYR A 599 2.98 14.34 21.45
N PHE A 600 3.63 14.58 22.59
CA PHE A 600 3.06 15.38 23.67
C PHE A 600 2.79 16.82 23.24
N LEU A 601 3.71 17.43 22.50
CA LEU A 601 3.54 18.77 21.98
C LEU A 601 2.37 18.83 20.99
N SER A 602 2.26 17.84 20.10
CA SER A 602 1.16 17.73 19.14
C SER A 602 -0.20 17.64 19.84
N TRP A 603 -0.32 16.80 20.87
CA TRP A 603 -1.54 16.70 21.69
C TRP A 603 -1.86 18.03 22.39
N LYS A 604 -0.89 18.62 23.09
CA LYS A 604 -1.07 19.87 23.85
C LYS A 604 -1.44 21.06 22.96
N LEU A 605 -0.96 21.09 21.72
CA LEU A 605 -1.27 22.15 20.76
C LEU A 605 -2.57 21.90 19.97
N GLY A 606 -3.28 20.79 20.21
CA GLY A 606 -4.55 20.49 19.56
C GLY A 606 -4.43 19.95 18.14
N CYS A 607 -3.31 19.32 17.79
CA CYS A 607 -3.21 18.53 16.55
C CYS A 607 -4.24 17.39 16.58
N LYS A 608 -4.78 17.01 15.42
CA LYS A 608 -5.72 15.87 15.30
C LYS A 608 -5.00 14.52 15.12
N GLY A 609 -3.77 14.55 14.62
CA GLY A 609 -2.90 13.39 14.52
C GLY A 609 -1.48 13.80 14.18
N VAL A 610 -0.53 12.87 14.27
CA VAL A 610 0.87 13.09 13.92
C VAL A 610 1.54 11.77 13.59
N THR A 611 2.39 11.79 12.56
CA THR A 611 3.28 10.68 12.20
C THR A 611 4.71 11.16 12.27
N VAL A 612 5.62 10.30 12.73
CA VAL A 612 7.06 10.55 12.68
C VAL A 612 7.70 9.59 11.70
N TYR A 613 8.67 10.08 10.94
CA TYR A 613 9.51 9.26 10.09
C TYR A 613 10.96 9.53 10.45
N ARG A 614 11.60 8.56 11.11
CA ARG A 614 13.02 8.62 11.40
C ARG A 614 13.79 8.07 10.22
N GLU A 615 14.81 8.78 9.77
CA GLU A 615 15.68 8.33 8.71
C GLU A 615 16.28 6.94 9.03
N GLY A 616 16.24 6.04 8.05
CA GLY A 616 16.68 4.65 8.20
C GLY A 616 15.72 3.73 8.96
N SER A 617 14.62 4.23 9.54
CA SER A 617 13.58 3.38 10.16
C SER A 617 12.78 2.59 9.13
N ARG A 618 12.70 3.08 7.88
CA ARG A 618 12.17 2.37 6.70
C ARG A 618 12.91 2.79 5.43
N GLU A 619 12.76 2.02 4.36
CA GLU A 619 13.21 2.46 3.03
C GLU A 619 12.49 3.78 2.69
N GLY A 620 13.29 4.82 2.41
CA GLY A 620 12.78 6.12 1.98
C GLY A 620 12.39 6.07 0.51
N VAL A 621 11.30 6.77 0.16
CA VAL A 621 10.85 6.91 -1.25
C VAL A 621 11.65 8.01 -1.96
N LEU A 622 12.24 8.94 -1.21
CA LEU A 622 13.07 10.03 -1.69
C LEU A 622 14.44 9.93 -1.01
N ILE A 623 15.51 10.10 -1.79
CA ILE A 623 16.89 9.95 -1.34
C ILE A 623 17.64 11.24 -1.72
N THR A 624 18.36 11.85 -0.78
CA THR A 624 19.17 13.06 -0.99
C THR A 624 20.53 12.73 -1.62
N GLU A 625 21.29 13.74 -2.10
CA GLU A 625 22.65 13.52 -2.62
C GLU A 625 23.59 12.89 -1.60
N GLU A 626 23.53 13.30 -0.33
CA GLU A 626 24.36 12.72 0.73
C GLU A 626 24.00 11.26 0.99
N GLN A 627 22.72 10.91 0.95
CA GLN A 627 22.27 9.52 1.07
C GLN A 627 22.63 8.69 -0.17
N ALA A 628 22.66 9.30 -1.36
CA ALA A 628 23.16 8.68 -2.59
C ALA A 628 24.70 8.48 -2.53
N LYS A 629 25.44 9.43 -1.93
CA LYS A 629 26.90 9.35 -1.71
C LYS A 629 27.29 8.38 -0.59
N ASP A 630 26.50 8.28 0.47
CA ASP A 630 26.68 7.26 1.51
C ASP A 630 26.37 5.86 0.97
N LYS A 631 25.51 5.74 -0.05
CA LYS A 631 25.34 4.51 -0.85
C LYS A 631 26.54 4.21 -1.76
N THR A 632 27.34 5.20 -2.18
CA THR A 632 28.53 4.98 -3.01
C THR A 632 29.83 4.78 -2.21
N ASN A 633 29.92 5.26 -0.96
CA ASN A 633 31.04 5.02 -0.03
C ASN A 633 30.80 3.87 0.97
N SER A 634 29.61 3.28 0.96
CA SER A 634 29.33 1.97 1.58
C SER A 634 29.42 0.88 0.51
N PRO A 635 29.82 -0.37 0.83
CA PRO A 635 29.79 -1.42 -0.18
C PRO A 635 28.35 -1.58 -0.70
N PRO A 636 28.14 -1.79 -2.01
CA PRO A 636 26.83 -1.65 -2.63
C PRO A 636 25.84 -2.62 -1.98
N ARG A 637 24.74 -2.05 -1.47
CA ARG A 637 23.54 -2.82 -1.14
C ARG A 637 22.79 -3.00 -2.46
N ASP A 638 22.58 -4.25 -2.88
CA ASP A 638 21.88 -4.58 -4.13
C ASP A 638 20.45 -4.00 -4.12
N GLU A 639 20.26 -2.88 -4.82
CA GLU A 639 18.97 -2.35 -5.21
C GLU A 639 18.64 -2.85 -6.61
N GLY A 640 17.87 -3.93 -6.67
CA GLY A 640 17.16 -4.37 -7.86
C GLY A 640 15.70 -4.65 -7.50
N MET A 641 14.84 -3.62 -7.56
CA MET A 641 13.39 -3.82 -7.55
C MET A 641 12.81 -3.42 -8.91
N SER A 642 12.78 -4.40 -9.83
CA SER A 642 11.70 -4.52 -10.81
C SER A 642 10.80 -5.67 -10.37
N THR A 643 9.52 -5.33 -10.20
CA THR A 643 8.31 -6.17 -10.01
C THR A 643 8.47 -7.70 -9.83
N THR A 644 8.36 -8.23 -8.60
CA THR A 644 7.29 -9.14 -8.07
C THR A 644 7.71 -10.01 -6.84
N HIS A 645 6.90 -9.92 -5.76
CA HIS A 645 6.57 -10.88 -4.68
C HIS A 645 7.59 -11.52 -3.67
N SER A 646 7.54 -10.99 -2.42
CA SER A 646 7.46 -11.60 -1.04
C SER A 646 8.45 -12.66 -0.46
N ASN A 647 9.06 -12.28 0.69
CA ASN A 647 9.27 -12.97 2.00
C ASN A 647 9.99 -14.36 2.12
N LEU A 648 10.98 -14.71 3.00
CA LEU A 648 11.98 -14.09 3.92
C LEU A 648 12.83 -15.18 4.69
N THR A 649 14.12 -14.88 4.96
CA THR A 649 15.14 -15.34 5.99
C THR A 649 15.10 -16.75 6.69
N PRO A 650 16.23 -17.38 7.16
CA PRO A 650 17.44 -16.73 7.75
C PRO A 650 18.86 -17.32 7.48
N SER A 651 19.87 -16.49 7.81
CA SER A 651 21.35 -16.64 7.99
C SER A 651 21.88 -17.92 8.68
N PRO A 652 23.22 -18.25 8.70
CA PRO A 652 24.41 -17.37 8.52
C PRO A 652 25.62 -17.88 7.69
N HIS A 653 26.26 -16.96 6.94
CA HIS A 653 27.71 -16.82 6.54
C HIS A 653 28.42 -18.00 5.81
N PRO A 654 29.58 -17.87 5.09
CA PRO A 654 30.54 -16.75 4.91
C PRO A 654 31.05 -16.50 3.44
N SER A 655 31.82 -15.43 3.25
CA SER A 655 32.80 -15.17 2.15
C SER A 655 32.32 -14.93 0.70
N GLN A 656 32.70 -13.78 0.15
CA GLN A 656 32.45 -13.32 -1.23
C GLN A 656 32.95 -14.32 -2.30
N LYS A 657 32.07 -14.69 -3.26
CA LYS A 657 32.42 -15.35 -4.53
C LYS A 657 31.63 -14.72 -5.68
N GLU A 658 32.31 -14.48 -6.81
CA GLU A 658 31.75 -13.99 -8.06
C GLU A 658 30.48 -14.77 -8.49
N ALA A 659 29.49 -14.08 -9.06
CA ALA A 659 28.28 -14.73 -9.55
C ALA A 659 28.61 -15.69 -10.71
N VAL A 660 28.52 -16.99 -10.46
CA VAL A 660 28.80 -18.03 -11.46
C VAL A 660 27.66 -18.08 -12.49
N LYS A 661 27.93 -17.63 -13.71
CA LYS A 661 26.99 -17.76 -14.84
C LYS A 661 27.10 -19.19 -15.43
N PRO A 662 25.98 -19.85 -15.76
CA PRO A 662 26.04 -21.18 -16.38
C PRO A 662 26.81 -21.13 -17.70
N VAL A 663 27.78 -22.02 -17.88
CA VAL A 663 28.58 -22.11 -19.10
C VAL A 663 27.67 -22.25 -20.32
N THR A 664 27.99 -21.49 -21.38
CA THR A 664 27.25 -21.49 -22.65
C THR A 664 27.33 -22.87 -23.29
N ARG A 665 26.17 -23.44 -23.62
CA ARG A 665 26.05 -24.80 -24.15
C ARG A 665 26.68 -24.93 -25.55
N PRO A 666 27.62 -25.87 -25.79
CA PRO A 666 28.12 -26.17 -27.12
C PRO A 666 27.05 -26.75 -28.05
N ARG A 667 27.29 -26.66 -29.36
CA ARG A 667 26.34 -27.16 -30.37
C ARG A 667 26.17 -28.69 -30.34
N VAL A 668 27.22 -29.43 -30.00
CA VAL A 668 27.25 -30.91 -29.92
C VAL A 668 27.95 -31.33 -28.63
N LEU A 669 27.41 -32.35 -27.97
CA LEU A 669 27.96 -32.95 -26.74
C LEU A 669 27.91 -34.48 -26.86
N GLU A 670 28.88 -35.16 -26.28
CA GLU A 670 28.91 -36.63 -26.20
C GLU A 670 28.33 -37.10 -24.87
N GLY A 671 27.60 -38.21 -24.85
CA GLY A 671 26.91 -38.69 -23.65
C GLY A 671 26.47 -40.14 -23.75
N PHE A 672 25.88 -40.62 -22.67
CA PHE A 672 25.28 -41.95 -22.60
C PHE A 672 23.88 -41.87 -22.01
N THR A 673 23.08 -42.91 -22.21
CA THR A 673 21.79 -43.09 -21.55
C THR A 673 21.79 -44.41 -20.80
N GLU A 674 21.48 -44.37 -19.51
CA GLU A 674 21.32 -45.57 -18.68
C GLU A 674 19.85 -45.74 -18.27
N ALA A 675 19.34 -46.97 -18.43
CA ALA A 675 17.99 -47.32 -18.02
C ALA A 675 18.02 -47.96 -16.63
N ILE A 676 17.24 -47.41 -15.70
CA ILE A 676 17.12 -47.88 -14.32
C ILE A 676 15.65 -48.09 -13.95
N LYS A 677 15.33 -49.25 -13.40
CA LYS A 677 13.96 -49.57 -12.96
C LYS A 677 13.64 -48.88 -11.64
N THR A 678 12.55 -48.12 -11.60
CA THR A 678 12.01 -47.44 -10.42
C THR A 678 10.60 -47.96 -10.09
N GLY A 679 10.04 -47.56 -8.95
CA GLY A 679 8.66 -47.90 -8.59
C GLY A 679 7.58 -47.31 -9.51
N TYR A 680 7.94 -46.34 -10.36
CA TYR A 680 7.02 -45.71 -11.31
C TYR A 680 7.26 -46.13 -12.76
N GLY A 681 8.18 -47.08 -13.00
CA GLY A 681 8.54 -47.57 -14.33
C GLY A 681 10.04 -47.44 -14.64
N ASN A 682 10.41 -47.69 -15.89
CA ASN A 682 11.80 -47.53 -16.33
C ASN A 682 12.11 -46.05 -16.52
N LEU A 683 13.13 -45.60 -15.79
CA LEU A 683 13.72 -44.27 -15.88
C LEU A 683 14.94 -44.36 -16.81
N TYR A 684 15.00 -43.50 -17.81
CA TYR A 684 16.13 -43.34 -18.70
C TYR A 684 16.83 -42.04 -18.34
N VAL A 685 18.08 -42.16 -17.89
CA VAL A 685 18.92 -41.03 -17.48
C VAL A 685 20.00 -40.85 -18.54
N THR A 686 19.85 -39.80 -19.34
CA THR A 686 20.85 -39.40 -20.34
C THR A 686 21.78 -38.37 -19.74
N VAL A 687 23.07 -38.65 -19.70
CA VAL A 687 24.09 -37.71 -19.20
C VAL A 687 25.04 -37.37 -20.33
N ASN A 688 25.05 -36.09 -20.70
CA ASN A 688 25.99 -35.52 -21.66
C ASN A 688 27.15 -34.88 -20.91
N SER A 689 28.36 -35.07 -21.44
CA SER A 689 29.59 -34.57 -20.86
C SER A 689 30.20 -33.45 -21.70
N TYR A 690 30.84 -32.50 -21.03
CA TYR A 690 31.64 -31.44 -21.63
C TYR A 690 32.99 -31.41 -20.92
N GLU A 691 34.08 -31.48 -21.68
CA GLU A 691 35.45 -31.56 -21.16
C GLU A 691 35.67 -32.70 -20.13
N GLY A 692 35.06 -33.86 -20.37
CA GLY A 692 35.20 -35.04 -19.51
C GLY A 692 34.41 -34.99 -18.19
N LYS A 693 33.61 -33.93 -17.96
CA LYS A 693 32.74 -33.77 -16.80
C LYS A 693 31.26 -33.82 -17.21
N PRO A 694 30.34 -34.29 -16.34
CA PRO A 694 28.92 -34.27 -16.64
C PRO A 694 28.44 -32.83 -16.72
N PHE A 695 27.66 -32.53 -17.76
CA PHE A 695 27.28 -31.16 -18.13
C PHE A 695 25.76 -30.99 -18.23
N GLU A 696 25.07 -31.96 -18.83
CA GLU A 696 23.61 -31.96 -18.92
C GLU A 696 23.05 -33.33 -18.59
N VAL A 697 21.93 -33.36 -17.89
CA VAL A 697 21.19 -34.56 -17.51
C VAL A 697 19.75 -34.42 -17.99
N PHE A 698 19.34 -35.31 -18.90
CA PHE A 698 17.96 -35.46 -19.32
C PHE A 698 17.38 -36.74 -18.73
N VAL A 699 16.19 -36.63 -18.18
CA VAL A 699 15.54 -37.72 -17.47
C VAL A 699 14.18 -37.95 -18.10
N GLN A 700 13.93 -39.18 -18.52
CA GLN A 700 12.66 -39.57 -19.10
C GLN A 700 12.16 -40.85 -18.43
N ILE A 701 10.93 -40.81 -17.93
CA ILE A 701 10.28 -41.98 -17.33
C ILE A 701 9.09 -42.41 -18.19
N GLY A 702 9.08 -43.68 -18.60
CA GLY A 702 8.05 -44.22 -19.48
C GLY A 702 6.81 -44.68 -18.72
N LYS A 703 5.62 -44.25 -19.16
CA LYS A 703 4.29 -44.73 -18.70
C LYS A 703 3.97 -44.50 -17.20
N SER A 704 4.44 -43.39 -16.62
CA SER A 704 4.30 -43.06 -15.18
C SER A 704 3.28 -41.95 -14.86
N GLY A 705 2.51 -41.47 -15.85
CA GLY A 705 1.57 -40.34 -15.72
C GLY A 705 2.21 -38.96 -15.91
N PHE A 706 1.39 -37.95 -16.22
CA PHE A 706 1.86 -36.60 -16.61
C PHE A 706 2.63 -35.88 -15.51
N THR A 707 2.23 -36.01 -14.25
CA THR A 707 2.88 -35.33 -13.11
C THR A 707 4.29 -35.87 -12.84
N THR A 708 4.45 -37.20 -12.77
CA THR A 708 5.76 -37.84 -12.56
C THR A 708 6.75 -37.51 -13.68
N MET A 709 6.25 -37.37 -14.92
CA MET A 709 7.08 -36.96 -16.05
C MET A 709 7.53 -35.50 -15.93
N ALA A 710 6.62 -34.60 -15.54
CA ALA A 710 6.95 -33.19 -15.30
C ALA A 710 7.98 -33.04 -14.18
N ASP A 711 7.84 -33.79 -13.09
CA ASP A 711 8.78 -33.76 -11.96
C ASP A 711 10.16 -34.32 -12.36
N ALA A 712 10.20 -35.42 -13.12
CA ALA A 712 11.44 -35.97 -13.64
C ALA A 712 12.15 -35.00 -14.60
N GLU A 713 11.41 -34.33 -15.48
CA GLU A 713 11.94 -33.32 -16.41
C GLU A 713 12.47 -32.10 -15.65
N ALA A 714 11.71 -31.58 -14.69
CA ALA A 714 12.13 -30.47 -13.83
C ALA A 714 13.42 -30.81 -13.09
N THR A 715 13.51 -32.02 -12.55
CA THR A 715 14.71 -32.53 -11.86
C THR A 715 15.92 -32.55 -12.79
N GLY A 716 15.78 -33.10 -14.01
CA GLY A 716 16.88 -33.12 -14.99
C GLY A 716 17.35 -31.72 -15.40
N ARG A 717 16.42 -30.78 -15.60
CA ARG A 717 16.75 -29.38 -15.96
C ARG A 717 17.52 -28.66 -14.85
N LEU A 718 17.12 -28.86 -13.60
CA LEU A 718 17.80 -28.26 -12.45
C LEU A 718 19.19 -28.86 -12.21
N ILE A 719 19.34 -30.17 -12.38
CA ILE A 719 20.66 -30.83 -12.34
C ILE A 719 21.55 -30.27 -13.44
N SER A 720 21.04 -30.15 -14.67
CA SER A 720 21.77 -29.59 -15.80
C SER A 720 22.21 -28.14 -15.54
N LEU A 721 21.33 -27.31 -14.99
CA LEU A 721 21.67 -25.94 -14.62
C LEU A 721 22.77 -25.89 -13.56
N SER A 722 22.69 -26.78 -12.56
CA SER A 722 23.68 -26.87 -11.48
C SER A 722 25.06 -27.26 -12.02
N LEU A 723 25.13 -28.32 -12.81
CA LEU A 723 26.39 -28.79 -13.43
C LEU A 723 26.99 -27.73 -14.36
N ARG A 724 26.15 -27.05 -15.17
CA ARG A 724 26.59 -25.93 -16.02
C ARG A 724 27.08 -24.73 -15.24
N SER A 725 26.64 -24.56 -14.00
CA SER A 725 27.06 -23.50 -13.09
C SER A 725 28.27 -23.91 -12.24
N GLY A 726 28.97 -24.99 -12.63
CA GLY A 726 30.22 -25.40 -12.00
C GLY A 726 30.07 -26.16 -10.67
N VAL A 727 28.85 -26.59 -10.32
CA VAL A 727 28.61 -27.44 -9.14
C VAL A 727 29.21 -28.83 -9.38
N ASP A 728 29.94 -29.36 -8.39
CA ASP A 728 30.53 -30.70 -8.50
C ASP A 728 29.44 -31.77 -8.52
N VAL A 729 29.59 -32.77 -9.39
CA VAL A 729 28.64 -33.89 -9.50
C VAL A 729 28.49 -34.66 -8.20
N ARG A 730 29.50 -34.67 -7.32
CA ARG A 730 29.42 -35.29 -5.98
C ARG A 730 28.38 -34.59 -5.12
N ASP A 731 28.39 -33.27 -5.12
CA ASP A 731 27.43 -32.46 -4.35
C ASP A 731 26.02 -32.74 -4.88
N VAL A 732 25.84 -32.80 -6.20
CA VAL A 732 24.55 -33.16 -6.83
C VAL A 732 24.11 -34.58 -6.43
N VAL A 733 25.01 -35.56 -6.45
CA VAL A 733 24.71 -36.94 -6.05
C VAL A 733 24.30 -37.00 -4.58
N GLU A 734 25.02 -36.32 -3.69
CA GLU A 734 24.72 -36.29 -2.26
C GLU A 734 23.35 -35.69 -1.94
N GLN A 735 22.93 -34.67 -2.69
CA GLN A 735 21.60 -34.07 -2.52
C GLN A 735 20.47 -35.00 -2.99
N LEU A 736 20.71 -35.86 -3.97
CA LEU A 736 19.67 -36.67 -4.61
C LEU A 736 19.58 -38.11 -4.08
N GLU A 737 20.68 -38.65 -3.57
CA GLU A 737 20.75 -40.04 -3.08
C GLU A 737 19.90 -40.24 -1.82
N ALA A 738 19.27 -41.41 -1.71
CA ALA A 738 18.41 -41.81 -0.61
C ALA A 738 17.11 -41.00 -0.43
N ILE A 739 16.78 -40.07 -1.33
CA ILE A 739 15.46 -39.43 -1.35
C ILE A 739 14.37 -40.52 -1.46
N GLY A 740 13.51 -40.58 -0.45
CA GLY A 740 12.41 -41.54 -0.35
C GLY A 740 11.25 -41.19 -1.27
N GLY A 741 10.69 -42.20 -1.93
CA GLY A 741 9.44 -42.12 -2.68
C GLY A 741 8.37 -43.05 -2.10
N SER A 742 7.14 -42.92 -2.58
CA SER A 742 6.04 -43.79 -2.13
C SER A 742 6.17 -45.24 -2.62
N SER A 743 7.09 -45.51 -3.54
CA SER A 743 7.28 -46.83 -4.17
C SER A 743 8.78 -47.18 -4.33
N PRO A 744 9.51 -47.52 -3.25
CA PRO A 744 10.89 -47.99 -3.36
C PRO A 744 10.95 -49.39 -4.01
N VAL A 745 11.97 -49.65 -4.84
CA VAL A 745 12.15 -50.94 -5.53
C VAL A 745 13.60 -51.40 -5.49
N PHE A 746 13.83 -52.71 -5.39
CA PHE A 746 15.18 -53.26 -5.55
C PHE A 746 15.51 -53.45 -7.04
N SER A 747 16.59 -52.83 -7.52
CA SER A 747 17.01 -52.87 -8.92
C SER A 747 18.53 -52.82 -9.03
N GLY A 748 19.12 -53.73 -9.83
CA GLY A 748 20.57 -53.74 -10.06
C GLY A 748 21.42 -53.95 -8.81
N GLY A 749 20.95 -54.75 -7.84
CA GLY A 749 21.68 -55.03 -6.60
C GLY A 749 21.62 -53.91 -5.55
N ARG A 750 20.80 -52.87 -5.77
CA ARG A 750 20.62 -51.73 -4.87
C ARG A 750 19.14 -51.42 -4.69
N VAL A 751 18.75 -50.88 -3.53
CA VAL A 751 17.39 -50.35 -3.33
C VAL A 751 17.32 -48.98 -3.99
N ILE A 752 16.36 -48.75 -4.88
CA ILE A 752 16.04 -47.46 -5.51
C ILE A 752 14.82 -46.88 -4.80
N MET A 753 15.01 -45.75 -4.14
CA MET A 753 14.02 -45.15 -3.26
C MET A 753 13.03 -44.25 -4.01
N SER A 754 13.50 -43.56 -5.05
CA SER A 754 12.71 -42.62 -5.86
C SER A 754 13.38 -42.32 -7.20
N VAL A 755 12.77 -41.46 -8.02
CA VAL A 755 13.36 -40.96 -9.28
C VAL A 755 14.64 -40.14 -9.04
N PRO A 756 14.69 -39.15 -8.12
CA PRO A 756 15.93 -38.47 -7.74
C PRO A 756 17.06 -39.42 -7.32
N ASP A 757 16.75 -40.39 -6.45
CA ASP A 757 17.74 -41.36 -5.94
C ASP A 757 18.27 -42.27 -7.08
N ALA A 758 17.43 -42.59 -8.06
CA ALA A 758 17.85 -43.31 -9.24
C ALA A 758 18.84 -42.49 -10.10
N ILE A 759 18.60 -41.20 -10.31
CA ILE A 759 19.50 -40.30 -11.04
C ILE A 759 20.85 -40.17 -10.31
N ALA A 760 20.81 -40.03 -8.98
CA ALA A 760 22.01 -39.95 -8.14
C ALA A 760 22.90 -41.19 -8.32
N LYS A 761 22.30 -42.38 -8.35
CA LYS A 761 23.03 -43.66 -8.50
C LYS A 761 23.68 -43.81 -9.87
N VAL A 762 23.05 -43.31 -10.94
CA VAL A 762 23.64 -43.25 -12.28
C VAL A 762 24.84 -42.30 -12.27
N LEU A 763 24.67 -41.06 -11.80
CA LEU A 763 25.76 -40.07 -11.74
C LEU A 763 26.94 -40.56 -10.90
N ARG A 764 26.68 -41.17 -9.73
CA ARG A 764 27.71 -41.73 -8.84
C ARG A 764 28.52 -42.82 -9.53
N SER A 765 27.84 -43.75 -10.19
CA SER A 765 28.50 -44.93 -10.76
C SER A 765 29.43 -44.57 -11.91
N HIS A 766 29.12 -43.51 -12.67
CA HIS A 766 29.92 -43.09 -13.82
C HIS A 766 30.97 -42.02 -13.50
N PHE A 767 30.68 -41.09 -12.60
CA PHE A 767 31.52 -39.90 -12.40
C PHE A 767 32.16 -39.79 -10.99
N VAL A 768 31.73 -40.60 -10.02
CA VAL A 768 32.24 -40.50 -8.63
C VAL A 768 32.99 -41.76 -8.20
N ALA A 769 32.52 -42.95 -8.55
CA ALA A 769 33.08 -44.20 -8.05
C ALA A 769 34.44 -44.61 -8.68
N LYS A 770 34.91 -43.92 -9.73
CA LYS A 770 36.17 -44.25 -10.42
C LYS A 770 37.44 -43.67 -9.77
N GLU A 771 37.34 -42.77 -8.80
CA GLU A 771 38.52 -42.11 -8.20
C GLU A 771 39.12 -42.80 -6.96
N LYS A 772 38.47 -43.81 -6.38
CA LYS A 772 38.96 -44.47 -5.14
C LYS A 772 40.00 -45.57 -5.33
N ALA A 773 40.50 -45.82 -6.55
CA ALA A 773 41.46 -46.88 -6.82
C ALA A 773 42.94 -46.44 -6.87
N SER A 774 43.26 -45.14 -6.72
CA SER A 774 44.59 -44.62 -7.10
C SER A 774 45.41 -43.90 -6.02
N ASN A 775 45.16 -44.07 -4.71
CA ASN A 775 46.12 -43.63 -3.69
C ASN A 775 46.16 -44.59 -2.48
N GLU A 776 47.11 -45.52 -2.57
CA GLU A 776 47.98 -46.15 -1.55
C GLU A 776 47.37 -46.59 -0.19
N ALA A 777 47.29 -47.89 0.11
CA ALA A 777 48.37 -48.81 0.56
C ALA A 777 48.68 -48.77 2.08
N ASN A 778 47.93 -49.59 2.86
CA ASN A 778 48.35 -50.67 3.78
C ASN A 778 49.64 -50.56 4.67
N PRO A 779 49.77 -51.33 5.80
CA PRO A 779 48.82 -51.63 6.89
C PRO A 779 49.49 -51.77 8.33
N VAL A 780 48.69 -52.21 9.31
CA VAL A 780 49.00 -52.96 10.57
C VAL A 780 49.14 -52.19 11.90
N ALA A 781 48.10 -52.28 12.75
CA ALA A 781 48.08 -53.11 13.98
C ALA A 781 46.66 -53.16 14.59
N GLU A 782 46.14 -54.38 14.76
CA GLU A 782 44.80 -54.73 15.24
C GLU A 782 44.70 -54.92 16.76
N ALA A 783 43.43 -54.92 17.22
CA ALA A 783 42.83 -55.64 18.37
C ALA A 783 42.95 -54.96 19.76
N ASN A 784 41.91 -54.77 20.58
CA ASN A 784 40.48 -55.15 20.67
C ASN A 784 39.84 -54.13 21.66
N GLY A 785 38.55 -53.77 21.72
CA GLY A 785 37.33 -54.12 21.03
C GLY A 785 36.15 -53.49 21.82
N SER A 786 35.19 -52.87 21.13
CA SER A 786 33.78 -52.72 21.56
C SER A 786 33.02 -51.94 20.47
N THR A 787 32.41 -52.67 19.54
CA THR A 787 31.53 -52.12 18.51
C THR A 787 30.21 -51.68 19.13
N GLN A 788 30.00 -50.36 19.25
CA GLN A 788 28.66 -49.78 19.35
C GLN A 788 27.95 -49.96 18.00
N LYS A 789 26.94 -50.84 17.98
CA LYS A 789 25.93 -50.86 16.93
C LYS A 789 25.07 -49.61 17.08
N VAL A 790 25.13 -48.73 16.08
CA VAL A 790 24.12 -47.69 15.88
C VAL A 790 22.82 -48.41 15.54
N SER A 791 21.81 -48.32 16.41
CA SER A 791 20.47 -48.83 16.15
C SER A 791 19.80 -47.97 15.08
N THR A 792 19.18 -48.65 14.14
CA THR A 792 18.17 -48.11 13.24
C THR A 792 16.91 -47.81 14.06
N ASP A 793 16.84 -46.62 14.67
CA ASP A 793 15.61 -46.06 15.23
C ASP A 793 15.39 -44.69 14.62
N LEU A 794 14.40 -44.60 13.73
CA LEU A 794 13.60 -43.40 13.44
C LEU A 794 12.56 -43.76 12.37
N MET A 795 11.62 -44.67 12.71
CA MET A 795 10.39 -44.82 11.93
C MET A 795 9.21 -45.08 12.89
N PHE A 796 8.42 -44.01 13.11
CA PHE A 796 7.21 -43.88 13.92
C PHE A 796 7.38 -43.91 15.46
N GLU A 797 7.50 -42.75 16.10
CA GLU A 797 7.38 -42.61 17.56
C GLU A 797 5.93 -42.72 18.07
N GLN A 798 4.93 -42.55 17.19
CA GLN A 798 3.51 -42.59 17.50
C GLN A 798 2.71 -43.24 16.36
N CYS A 799 1.59 -43.89 16.70
CA CYS A 799 0.65 -44.46 15.76
C CYS A 799 0.06 -43.36 14.87
N PRO A 800 0.16 -43.47 13.54
CA PRO A 800 -0.33 -42.44 12.62
C PRO A 800 -1.86 -42.33 12.61
N GLU A 801 -2.57 -43.32 13.16
CA GLU A 801 -4.04 -43.38 13.13
C GLU A 801 -4.68 -42.84 14.43
N CYS A 802 -4.05 -43.05 15.60
CA CYS A 802 -4.61 -42.63 16.89
C CYS A 802 -3.65 -41.81 17.78
N GLY A 803 -2.40 -41.57 17.36
CA GLY A 803 -1.41 -40.79 18.13
C GLY A 803 -0.80 -41.53 19.34
N SER A 804 -1.22 -42.77 19.59
CA SER A 804 -0.70 -43.61 20.68
C SER A 804 0.78 -43.92 20.53
N ARG A 805 1.51 -44.00 21.65
CA ARG A 805 2.90 -44.49 21.70
C ARG A 805 2.99 -46.02 21.80
N ALA A 806 1.86 -46.74 21.79
CA ALA A 806 1.81 -48.19 21.88
C ALA A 806 2.05 -48.90 20.53
N LEU A 807 3.01 -48.41 19.73
CA LEU A 807 3.42 -49.03 18.47
C LEU A 807 4.50 -50.09 18.76
N ALA A 808 4.27 -51.32 18.32
CA ALA A 808 5.20 -52.43 18.48
C ALA A 808 5.56 -53.01 17.10
N TYR A 809 6.83 -53.36 16.89
CA TYR A 809 7.25 -54.07 15.69
C TYR A 809 7.27 -55.57 15.96
N GLU A 810 6.35 -56.30 15.35
CA GLU A 810 6.18 -57.74 15.54
C GLU A 810 5.94 -58.44 14.20
N SER A 811 6.58 -59.58 13.98
CA SER A 811 6.40 -60.42 12.78
C SER A 811 6.57 -59.69 11.43
N GLY A 812 7.48 -58.69 11.38
CA GLY A 812 7.76 -57.92 10.17
C GLY A 812 6.82 -56.73 9.93
N CYS A 813 5.91 -56.44 10.86
CA CYS A 813 4.95 -55.36 10.76
C CYS A 813 4.96 -54.44 11.99
N PHE A 814 4.75 -53.15 11.78
CA PHE A 814 4.44 -52.20 12.85
C PHE A 814 2.97 -52.33 13.21
N THR A 815 2.65 -52.68 14.46
CA THR A 815 1.28 -52.87 14.94
C THR A 815 1.01 -52.00 16.18
N CYS A 816 -0.08 -51.23 16.16
CA CYS A 816 -0.55 -50.46 17.32
C CYS A 816 -1.40 -51.35 18.24
N LYS A 817 -1.00 -51.48 19.51
CA LYS A 817 -1.73 -52.30 20.50
C LYS A 817 -3.04 -51.65 20.99
N GLU A 818 -3.26 -50.38 20.68
CA GLU A 818 -4.41 -49.60 21.17
C GLU A 818 -5.56 -49.49 20.15
N CYS A 819 -5.25 -49.28 18.86
CA CYS A 819 -6.26 -49.15 17.80
C CYS A 819 -6.25 -50.27 16.75
N GLY A 820 -5.25 -51.17 16.79
CA GLY A 820 -5.15 -52.29 15.85
C GLY A 820 -4.53 -51.94 14.48
N PHE A 821 -4.06 -50.70 14.28
CA PHE A 821 -3.30 -50.31 13.09
C PHE A 821 -2.15 -51.28 12.82
N SER A 822 -1.99 -51.78 11.58
CA SER A 822 -0.85 -52.63 11.19
C SER A 822 -0.28 -52.24 9.83
N LYS A 823 1.05 -52.13 9.72
CA LYS A 823 1.76 -51.87 8.47
C LYS A 823 3.01 -52.74 8.37
N CYS A 824 3.00 -53.68 7.43
CA CYS A 824 4.12 -54.58 7.17
C CYS A 824 5.20 -53.91 6.33
N SER A 825 6.45 -54.33 6.58
CA SER A 825 7.65 -53.83 5.90
C SER A 825 7.79 -54.44 4.51
#